data_AF-A0A7V4P3R7-F1
#
_entry.id   AF-A0A7V4P3R7-F1
#
_cell.length_a   1.000
_cell.length_b   1.000
_cell.length_c   1.000
_cell.angle_alpha   90.00
_cell.angle_beta   90.00
_cell.angle_gamma   90.00
#
_symmetry.space_group_name_H-M   'P 1'
#
loop_
_entity.id
_entity.type
_entity.pdbx_description
1 polymer ?
#
loop_
_entity_poly.entity_id
_entity_poly.type
_entity_poly.pdbx_seq_one_letter_code
_entity_poly.pdbx_strand_id
1 'polypeptide(L)'
;MRTLGMSLAVVLFLIAPDPDAAGPIVSQPHVKVRLVADATGISPGGKVGLAVAFTIDKDWHIYWVDHGGSAGLPTEVLWQVPVGWSVGRLRFPSPTSHTDDMGEASYILEGAPALVTELTAPADARPGGEVSISADASWLVCKDECIRGQARLTLTLPVVSPDKAAPANESLFRKARRALPVAASEAKYVRITIETDPAEPPPGSRFKTRVHLDVESGMHLQSAKPTVEGLVGTELFVAAPSGVQVDAPRYPPGKERVVPELGKLSEYSGRVSIEFEGEVLADIDQSPVELYGVLRYQACDDKGACFPPAALEFTAPLRIAGLSPVAARDGRREAAADSTAGVADGARGASAGSRLLAWTNRVTERLGAYGLAGHLLLALIGGFILNFMPCVLPVISIKILSFVRQAHEDRLRILVLGAAFSLGIVVSFAALGGLIIGLESQWGGLFQRPHFVIGMAAVVTAFALSLFGVFTLNPPRAVNELGAKVQGEGLTSAFGTGLLATALGTACTAPFLSAVIAVAVKQGSAGGMAIFLAAGFGMALPYLVLTAQPAWVRFVPRPGPWMAAFEHLVGFALLATVVWLLNPLASQIGAAGLLWTLVFLLFVAAGAWLLGKRTYDQPLAWRAAIYAGALTAVALGWLVCFRGATTIDSLIAAQRDTQRSAVSTFDPLAFKWENPGAIPWVPYTRAAAERAVRDGFTVFVDYTADWCVNCKANERLVLETDPVRREMRRLGVLPFKADYTLEDPEIKEDLARHGRSGVPMYLVIAAGQPDQARVLPELLTVDTVVEALKAAGPSRQSRTAERPERDSDGRS
;
A
#
# COMPACT_ATOMS: atom_id res chain seq x y z
N MET A 1 -47.27 26.52 30.67
CA MET A 1 -46.49 27.55 31.40
C MET A 1 -45.49 26.80 32.29
N ARG A 2 -44.17 26.82 32.12
CA ARG A 2 -43.24 27.87 31.67
C ARG A 2 -42.11 27.28 30.78
N THR A 3 -41.75 28.12 29.83
CA THR A 3 -40.68 28.12 28.80
C THR A 3 -39.25 27.94 29.33
N LEU A 4 -38.39 27.33 28.50
CA LEU A 4 -37.09 27.80 27.96
C LEU A 4 -36.38 26.55 27.36
N GLY A 5 -36.05 26.38 26.08
CA GLY A 5 -35.79 27.35 25.01
C GLY A 5 -34.31 27.72 24.99
N MET A 6 -33.43 26.83 24.54
CA MET A 6 -32.01 27.16 24.31
C MET A 6 -31.53 26.58 22.99
N SER A 7 -31.45 27.50 22.03
CA SER A 7 -30.97 27.35 20.67
C SER A 7 -29.49 26.97 20.64
N LEU A 8 -29.13 25.92 19.90
CA LEU A 8 -27.75 25.67 19.48
C LEU A 8 -27.53 26.43 18.17
N ALA A 9 -27.01 27.65 18.28
CA ALA A 9 -26.60 28.46 17.13
C ALA A 9 -25.34 27.84 16.51
N VAL A 10 -25.48 27.31 15.29
CA VAL A 10 -24.37 26.99 14.41
C VAL A 10 -23.78 28.32 13.95
N VAL A 11 -22.62 28.68 14.51
CA VAL A 11 -21.81 29.80 14.00
C VAL A 11 -21.11 29.29 12.74
N LEU A 12 -21.68 29.63 11.59
CA LEU A 12 -21.01 29.55 10.29
C LEU A 12 -19.97 30.68 10.26
N PHE A 13 -18.70 30.35 10.52
CA PHE A 13 -17.59 31.27 10.26
C PHE A 13 -17.41 31.35 8.73
N LEU A 14 -18.02 32.36 8.10
CA LEU A 14 -17.63 32.81 6.77
C LEU A 14 -16.24 33.45 6.90
N ILE A 15 -15.20 32.62 6.77
CA ILE A 15 -13.85 33.08 6.49
C ILE A 15 -13.89 33.56 5.04
N ALA A 16 -13.94 34.88 4.84
CA ALA A 16 -13.52 35.46 3.58
C ALA A 16 -12.05 35.03 3.37
N PRO A 17 -11.66 34.46 2.23
CA PRO A 17 -10.25 34.21 1.97
C PRO A 17 -9.54 35.55 1.96
N ASP A 18 -8.62 35.76 2.91
CA ASP A 18 -7.59 36.77 2.77
C ASP A 18 -6.87 36.50 1.43
N PRO A 19 -6.54 37.53 0.63
CA PRO A 19 -5.79 37.39 -0.62
C PRO A 19 -4.30 37.13 -0.35
N ASP A 20 -3.99 36.35 0.68
CA ASP A 20 -2.66 35.81 0.84
C ASP A 20 -2.49 34.78 -0.27
N ALA A 21 -1.52 35.04 -1.15
CA ALA A 21 -1.08 34.12 -2.21
C ALA A 21 -0.43 32.86 -1.59
N ALA A 22 -1.05 32.26 -0.60
CA ALA A 22 -0.57 31.19 0.25
C ALA A 22 -1.75 30.31 0.66
N GLY A 23 -1.62 29.01 0.40
CA GLY A 23 -2.52 27.99 0.89
C GLY A 23 -2.36 27.71 2.38
N PRO A 24 -3.26 26.89 2.96
CA PRO A 24 -3.16 26.48 4.36
C PRO A 24 -1.87 25.72 4.64
N ILE A 25 -1.35 25.87 5.86
CA ILE A 25 -0.23 25.06 6.35
C ILE A 25 -0.76 23.69 6.75
N VAL A 26 -0.23 22.64 6.13
CA VAL A 26 -0.46 21.26 6.53
C VAL A 26 0.66 20.84 7.47
N SER A 27 0.33 20.48 8.70
CA SER A 27 1.29 19.99 9.69
C SER A 27 1.27 18.47 9.75
N GLN A 28 2.43 17.88 9.51
CA GLN A 28 2.75 16.46 9.67
C GLN A 28 3.79 16.31 10.79
N PRO A 29 4.03 15.10 11.33
CA PRO A 29 5.16 14.88 12.23
C PRO A 29 6.47 15.41 11.62
N HIS A 30 7.16 16.28 12.36
CA HIS A 30 8.44 16.90 11.99
C HIS A 30 8.49 17.77 10.73
N VAL A 31 7.38 17.93 10.01
CA VAL A 31 7.31 18.70 8.76
C VAL A 31 6.03 19.52 8.70
N LYS A 32 6.18 20.83 8.45
CA LYS A 32 5.09 21.71 8.03
C LYS A 32 5.29 22.05 6.56
N VAL A 33 4.23 21.99 5.76
CA VAL A 33 4.30 22.27 4.32
C VAL A 33 3.12 23.12 3.87
N ARG A 34 3.36 24.04 2.93
CA ARG A 34 2.32 24.86 2.30
C ARG A 34 2.66 25.18 0.83
N LEU A 35 1.64 25.45 0.03
CA LEU A 35 1.78 25.96 -1.33
C LEU A 35 1.65 27.49 -1.31
N VAL A 36 2.59 28.20 -1.94
CA VAL A 36 2.59 29.67 -2.03
C VAL A 36 2.88 30.14 -3.45
N ALA A 37 2.43 31.35 -3.78
CA ALA A 37 2.71 32.04 -5.04
C ALA A 37 3.47 33.35 -4.83
N ASP A 38 4.24 33.77 -5.83
CA ASP A 38 5.02 35.01 -5.80
C ASP A 38 4.25 36.27 -6.22
N ALA A 39 2.96 36.11 -6.55
CA ALA A 39 2.04 37.20 -6.86
C ALA A 39 0.64 36.94 -6.28
N THR A 40 -0.09 38.00 -5.96
CA THR A 40 -1.48 37.96 -5.43
C THR A 40 -2.53 37.58 -6.47
N GLY A 41 -2.15 37.49 -7.75
CA GLY A 41 -3.02 37.09 -8.85
C GLY A 41 -2.22 36.84 -10.12
N ILE A 42 -2.87 36.24 -11.12
CA ILE A 42 -2.25 35.91 -12.41
C ILE A 42 -3.00 36.56 -13.56
N SER A 43 -2.29 37.11 -14.54
CA SER A 43 -2.90 37.68 -15.74
C SER A 43 -3.06 36.62 -16.84
N PRO A 44 -4.02 36.79 -17.78
CA PRO A 44 -4.15 35.92 -18.94
C PRO A 44 -2.85 35.87 -19.76
N GLY A 45 -2.39 34.67 -20.12
CA GLY A 45 -1.08 34.46 -20.77
C GLY A 45 0.14 34.76 -19.87
N GLY A 46 -0.07 35.19 -18.63
CA GLY A 46 0.97 35.51 -17.66
C GLY A 46 1.54 34.29 -16.97
N LYS A 47 2.62 34.52 -16.20
CA LYS A 47 3.29 33.52 -15.38
C LYS A 47 3.33 33.95 -13.93
N VAL A 48 3.18 33.00 -13.01
CA VAL A 48 3.35 33.19 -11.57
C VAL A 48 4.24 32.08 -11.02
N GLY A 49 5.20 32.43 -10.19
CA GLY A 49 6.03 31.47 -9.47
C GLY A 49 5.22 30.79 -8.38
N LEU A 50 5.29 29.47 -8.33
CA LEU A 50 4.74 28.64 -7.25
C LEU A 50 5.88 28.04 -6.44
N ALA A 51 5.71 27.92 -5.13
CA ALA A 51 6.63 27.22 -4.26
C ALA A 51 5.90 26.28 -3.30
N VAL A 52 6.36 25.03 -3.22
CA VAL A 52 6.03 24.12 -2.12
C VAL A 52 7.07 24.36 -1.03
N ALA A 53 6.66 25.06 0.02
CA ALA A 53 7.53 25.52 1.09
C ALA A 53 7.45 24.58 2.29
N PHE A 54 8.58 23.96 2.63
CA PHE A 54 8.72 23.08 3.78
C PHE A 54 9.32 23.83 4.97
N THR A 55 9.00 23.37 6.17
CA THR A 55 9.67 23.71 7.43
C THR A 55 9.85 22.42 8.19
N ILE A 56 11.10 22.00 8.34
CA ILE A 56 11.51 20.73 8.91
C ILE A 56 12.10 21.00 10.30
N ASP A 57 11.75 20.16 11.26
CA ASP A 57 12.29 20.26 12.61
C ASP A 57 13.83 20.10 12.63
N LYS A 58 14.47 20.65 13.65
CA LYS A 58 15.92 20.58 13.81
C LYS A 58 16.40 19.12 13.84
N ASP A 59 17.51 18.84 13.16
CA ASP A 59 18.15 17.52 12.98
C ASP A 59 17.33 16.51 12.15
N TRP A 60 16.19 16.91 11.59
CA TRP A 60 15.42 16.11 10.64
C TRP A 60 15.66 16.60 9.21
N HIS A 61 15.52 15.69 8.25
CA HIS A 61 15.71 16.00 6.83
C HIS A 61 14.71 15.25 5.95
N ILE A 62 14.46 15.80 4.75
CA ILE A 62 13.77 15.12 3.65
C ILE A 62 14.75 14.84 2.52
N TYR A 63 14.40 13.99 1.56
CA TYR A 63 15.31 13.63 0.47
C TYR A 63 15.13 14.51 -0.76
N TRP A 64 16.21 14.66 -1.52
CA TRP A 64 16.22 15.36 -2.80
C TRP A 64 15.46 14.57 -3.89
N VAL A 65 15.44 15.10 -5.13
CA VAL A 65 14.74 14.45 -6.27
C VAL A 65 15.27 13.04 -6.54
N ASP A 66 16.54 12.82 -6.22
CA ASP A 66 17.15 11.51 -6.06
C ASP A 66 17.71 11.44 -4.64
N HIS A 67 17.46 10.33 -3.93
CA HIS A 67 17.83 10.20 -2.52
C HIS A 67 19.29 9.79 -2.32
N GLY A 68 19.99 9.32 -3.35
CA GLY A 68 21.35 8.80 -3.22
C GLY A 68 21.43 7.55 -2.32
N GLY A 69 22.23 6.57 -2.73
CA GLY A 69 22.37 5.32 -1.98
C GLY A 69 21.08 4.47 -1.93
N SER A 70 21.04 3.55 -0.97
CA SER A 70 19.99 2.54 -0.80
C SER A 70 18.92 2.91 0.23
N ALA A 71 19.15 3.98 1.00
CA ALA A 71 18.27 4.47 2.06
C ALA A 71 17.57 5.78 1.65
N GLY A 72 16.23 5.81 1.71
CA GLY A 72 15.44 7.00 1.48
C GLY A 72 14.26 6.81 0.52
N LEU A 73 13.42 7.85 0.38
CA LEU A 73 12.45 7.99 -0.71
C LEU A 73 12.44 9.46 -1.16
N PRO A 74 12.44 9.74 -2.47
CA PRO A 74 12.53 11.11 -2.98
C PRO A 74 11.30 11.94 -2.60
N THR A 75 11.51 13.25 -2.49
CA THR A 75 10.39 14.19 -2.33
C THR A 75 9.71 14.41 -3.68
N GLU A 76 8.43 14.03 -3.78
CA GLU A 76 7.64 14.13 -5.02
C GLU A 76 6.47 15.10 -4.87
N VAL A 77 6.16 15.86 -5.93
CA VAL A 77 5.02 16.77 -5.99
C VAL A 77 4.26 16.56 -7.29
N LEU A 78 3.01 16.13 -7.19
CA LEU A 78 2.12 15.92 -8.32
C LEU A 78 1.11 17.07 -8.42
N TRP A 79 1.21 17.84 -9.51
CA TRP A 79 0.37 19.01 -9.76
C TRP A 79 -0.97 18.64 -10.39
N GLN A 80 -2.03 19.29 -9.93
CA GLN A 80 -3.38 19.24 -10.48
C GLN A 80 -3.82 20.67 -10.78
N VAL A 81 -3.86 21.02 -12.06
CA VAL A 81 -4.29 22.33 -12.55
C VAL A 81 -5.43 22.17 -13.56
N PRO A 82 -6.31 23.19 -13.70
CA PRO A 82 -7.41 23.13 -14.67
C PRO A 82 -6.92 23.02 -16.11
N VAL A 83 -7.80 22.55 -17.00
CA VAL A 83 -7.51 22.43 -18.43
C VAL A 83 -7.06 23.79 -19.00
N GLY A 84 -6.00 23.78 -19.83
CA GLY A 84 -5.40 24.97 -20.43
C GLY A 84 -4.29 25.62 -19.59
N TRP A 85 -4.19 25.29 -18.30
CA TRP A 85 -3.10 25.75 -17.44
C TRP A 85 -1.93 24.76 -17.51
N SER A 86 -0.69 25.28 -17.36
CA SER A 86 0.50 24.43 -17.35
C SER A 86 1.44 24.81 -16.21
N VAL A 87 2.09 23.81 -15.63
CA VAL A 87 3.09 23.96 -14.58
C VAL A 87 4.44 23.55 -15.16
N GLY A 88 5.45 24.38 -14.94
CA GLY A 88 6.82 24.14 -15.37
C GLY A 88 7.52 23.02 -14.60
N ARG A 89 8.78 22.76 -14.96
CA ARG A 89 9.63 21.81 -14.24
C ARG A 89 9.82 22.27 -12.79
N LEU A 90 9.60 21.34 -11.85
CA LEU A 90 9.87 21.57 -10.44
C LEU A 90 11.39 21.66 -10.22
N ARG A 91 11.85 22.77 -9.64
CA ARG A 91 13.26 23.02 -9.33
C ARG A 91 13.50 22.86 -7.85
N PHE A 92 14.53 22.08 -7.53
CA PHE A 92 14.94 21.79 -6.16
C PHE A 92 16.12 22.67 -5.76
N PRO A 93 16.23 23.08 -4.49
CA PRO A 93 17.46 23.68 -3.98
C PRO A 93 18.62 22.67 -4.05
N SER A 94 19.85 23.18 -4.02
CA SER A 94 21.03 22.31 -3.96
C SER A 94 20.98 21.39 -2.74
N PRO A 95 21.18 20.08 -2.90
CA PRO A 95 21.21 19.15 -1.77
C PRO A 95 22.52 19.24 -0.98
N THR A 96 22.53 18.57 0.17
CA THR A 96 23.69 18.26 1.00
C THR A 96 23.84 16.75 1.09
N SER A 97 25.07 16.23 1.15
CA SER A 97 25.28 14.83 1.50
C SER A 97 25.08 14.61 3.01
N HIS A 98 24.44 13.50 3.35
CA HIS A 98 24.36 12.97 4.71
C HIS A 98 24.85 11.53 4.68
N THR A 99 25.85 11.22 5.49
CA THR A 99 26.40 9.87 5.59
C THR A 99 25.83 9.21 6.84
N ASP A 100 25.22 8.06 6.69
CA ASP A 100 24.70 7.29 7.82
C ASP A 100 25.82 6.53 8.58
N ASP A 101 25.46 5.88 9.69
CA ASP A 101 26.39 5.08 10.50
C ASP A 101 27.02 3.90 9.73
N MET A 102 26.42 3.50 8.60
CA MET A 102 26.91 2.44 7.72
C MET A 102 27.85 2.98 6.63
N GLY A 103 28.08 4.30 6.59
CA GLY A 103 28.97 4.93 5.63
C GLY A 103 28.33 5.18 4.26
N GLU A 104 27.00 5.05 4.14
CA GLU A 104 26.27 5.31 2.90
C GLU A 104 25.83 6.77 2.82
N ALA A 105 26.07 7.41 1.66
CA ALA A 105 25.75 8.82 1.45
C ALA A 105 24.39 8.98 0.76
N SER A 106 23.49 9.72 1.40
CA SER A 106 22.20 10.14 0.87
C SER A 106 22.17 11.65 0.60
N TYR A 107 21.32 12.07 -0.33
CA TYR A 107 21.13 13.45 -0.74
C TYR A 107 19.89 14.03 -0.07
N ILE A 108 20.12 14.96 0.86
CA ILE A 108 19.09 15.45 1.76
C ILE A 108 18.85 16.96 1.60
N LEU A 109 17.70 17.39 2.10
CA LEU A 109 17.27 18.77 2.26
C LEU A 109 16.83 18.99 3.71
N GLU A 110 17.38 20.01 4.34
CA GLU A 110 17.15 20.32 5.76
C GLU A 110 16.67 21.76 5.97
N GLY A 111 16.14 22.04 7.17
CA GLY A 111 15.69 23.37 7.57
C GLY A 111 14.38 23.78 6.87
N ALA A 112 14.45 24.70 5.91
CA ALA A 112 13.26 25.25 5.25
C ALA A 112 13.43 25.31 3.72
N PRO A 113 13.51 24.15 3.04
CA PRO A 113 13.61 24.10 1.59
C PRO A 113 12.30 24.54 0.93
N ALA A 114 12.41 25.20 -0.22
CA ALA A 114 11.28 25.59 -1.04
C ALA A 114 11.49 25.08 -2.47
N LEU A 115 10.59 24.21 -2.93
CA LEU A 115 10.62 23.65 -4.27
C LEU A 115 9.83 24.57 -5.20
N VAL A 116 10.47 25.12 -6.23
CA VAL A 116 9.92 26.22 -7.03
C VAL A 116 9.55 25.75 -8.43
N THR A 117 8.42 26.22 -8.96
CA THR A 117 8.01 26.03 -10.35
C THR A 117 7.30 27.29 -10.87
N GLU A 118 6.94 27.33 -12.15
CA GLU A 118 6.14 28.39 -12.76
C GLU A 118 4.78 27.86 -13.19
N LEU A 119 3.71 28.56 -12.82
CA LEU A 119 2.37 28.37 -13.38
C LEU A 119 2.18 29.33 -14.55
N THR A 120 1.75 28.81 -15.69
CA THR A 120 1.42 29.61 -16.89
C THR A 120 -0.10 29.58 -17.13
N ALA A 121 -0.71 30.76 -17.17
CA ALA A 121 -2.13 30.91 -17.49
C ALA A 121 -2.37 30.83 -19.01
N PRO A 122 -3.50 30.26 -19.46
CA PRO A 122 -3.86 30.32 -20.86
C PRO A 122 -4.25 31.74 -21.29
N ALA A 123 -4.13 32.04 -22.58
CA ALA A 123 -4.37 33.37 -23.13
C ALA A 123 -5.86 33.79 -23.05
N ASP A 124 -6.78 32.82 -23.00
CA ASP A 124 -8.22 33.01 -22.90
C ASP A 124 -8.75 33.01 -21.45
N ALA A 125 -7.85 32.99 -20.45
CA ALA A 125 -8.24 33.12 -19.05
C ALA A 125 -9.05 34.43 -18.84
N ARG A 126 -10.21 34.34 -18.19
CA ARG A 126 -11.12 35.49 -18.02
C ARG A 126 -10.73 36.29 -16.78
N PRO A 127 -10.42 37.60 -16.90
CA PRO A 127 -10.24 38.47 -15.73
C PRO A 127 -11.49 38.48 -14.86
N GLY A 128 -11.32 38.37 -13.54
CA GLY A 128 -12.40 38.27 -12.54
C GLY A 128 -12.79 36.84 -12.17
N GLY A 129 -12.22 35.82 -12.82
CA GLY A 129 -12.30 34.42 -12.37
C GLY A 129 -11.25 34.07 -11.31
N GLU A 130 -11.32 32.87 -10.77
CA GLU A 130 -10.30 32.30 -9.87
C GLU A 130 -9.77 30.98 -10.46
N VAL A 131 -8.49 30.70 -10.21
CA VAL A 131 -7.86 29.41 -10.51
C VAL A 131 -7.56 28.70 -9.18
N SER A 132 -8.03 27.46 -9.06
CA SER A 132 -7.66 26.58 -7.96
C SER A 132 -6.55 25.64 -8.40
N ILE A 133 -5.43 25.70 -7.68
CA ILE A 133 -4.23 24.90 -7.92
C ILE A 133 -4.13 23.91 -6.77
N SER A 134 -3.98 22.63 -7.09
CA SER A 134 -3.74 21.59 -6.08
C SER A 134 -2.43 20.87 -6.35
N ALA A 135 -1.72 20.49 -5.29
CA ALA A 135 -0.49 19.71 -5.36
C ALA A 135 -0.51 18.63 -4.28
N ASP A 136 -0.41 17.36 -4.71
CA ASP A 136 -0.22 16.23 -3.80
C ASP A 136 1.30 16.03 -3.61
N ALA A 137 1.81 16.42 -2.44
CA ALA A 137 3.21 16.30 -2.07
C ALA A 137 3.43 15.07 -1.18
N SER A 138 4.46 14.28 -1.45
CA SER A 138 4.86 13.13 -0.63
C SER A 138 6.36 13.14 -0.37
N TRP A 139 6.77 12.73 0.83
CA TRP A 139 8.17 12.73 1.25
C TRP A 139 8.41 11.68 2.33
N LEU A 140 9.70 11.34 2.53
CA LEU A 140 10.17 10.61 3.70
C LEU A 140 11.00 11.57 4.54
N VAL A 141 10.63 11.74 5.82
CA VAL A 141 11.38 12.56 6.78
C VAL A 141 12.14 11.66 7.74
N CYS A 142 13.45 11.86 7.89
CA CYS A 142 14.32 10.99 8.67
C CYS A 142 15.20 11.76 9.66
N LYS A 143 15.52 11.08 10.77
CA LYS A 143 16.62 11.38 11.70
C LYS A 143 17.31 10.06 12.06
N ASP A 144 16.94 9.44 13.18
CA ASP A 144 17.34 8.07 13.56
C ASP A 144 16.28 7.04 13.12
N GLU A 145 15.08 7.53 12.82
CA GLU A 145 13.95 6.79 12.27
C GLU A 145 13.35 7.57 11.10
N CYS A 146 12.63 6.86 10.21
CA CYS A 146 12.06 7.44 9.01
C CYS A 146 10.53 7.34 9.00
N ILE A 147 9.86 8.47 8.78
CA ILE A 147 8.40 8.61 8.79
C ILE A 147 7.94 9.07 7.41
N ARG A 148 6.95 8.40 6.82
CA ARG A 148 6.34 8.83 5.56
C ARG A 148 5.33 9.96 5.80
N GLY A 149 5.52 11.07 5.09
CA GLY A 149 4.61 12.22 5.09
C GLY A 149 3.94 12.42 3.74
N GLN A 150 2.72 12.94 3.76
CA GLN A 150 1.95 13.27 2.56
C GLN A 150 1.00 14.45 2.81
N ALA A 151 0.90 15.41 1.89
CA ALA A 151 0.00 16.54 2.03
C ALA A 151 -0.66 16.88 0.70
N ARG A 152 -1.97 17.10 0.76
CA ARG A 152 -2.70 17.78 -0.31
C ARG A 152 -2.67 19.28 -0.02
N LEU A 153 -1.98 20.01 -0.87
CA LEU A 153 -1.82 21.46 -0.78
C LEU A 153 -2.75 22.11 -1.80
N THR A 154 -3.44 23.16 -1.40
CA THR A 154 -4.34 23.91 -2.27
C THR A 154 -4.01 25.40 -2.23
N LEU A 155 -4.12 26.07 -3.36
CA LEU A 155 -3.95 27.52 -3.47
C LEU A 155 -4.95 28.04 -4.50
N THR A 156 -5.72 29.07 -4.13
CA THR A 156 -6.61 29.76 -5.06
C THR A 156 -6.00 31.12 -5.40
N LEU A 157 -5.89 31.43 -6.69
CA LEU A 157 -5.42 32.73 -7.17
C LEU A 157 -6.48 33.41 -8.05
N PRO A 158 -6.74 34.70 -7.87
CA PRO A 158 -7.60 35.44 -8.78
C PRO A 158 -6.90 35.68 -10.14
N VAL A 159 -7.68 35.62 -11.21
CA VAL A 159 -7.26 36.04 -12.55
C VAL A 159 -7.48 37.55 -12.66
N VAL A 160 -6.40 38.32 -12.70
CA VAL A 160 -6.44 39.79 -12.64
C VAL A 160 -5.88 40.41 -13.91
N SER A 161 -6.21 41.68 -14.18
CA SER A 161 -5.51 42.44 -15.21
C SER A 161 -4.02 42.59 -14.84
N PRO A 162 -3.08 42.66 -15.80
CA PRO A 162 -1.64 42.77 -15.53
C PRO A 162 -1.28 43.83 -14.49
N ASP A 163 -1.95 44.99 -14.50
CA ASP A 163 -1.70 46.11 -13.58
C ASP A 163 -2.17 45.89 -12.14
N LYS A 164 -2.84 44.76 -11.86
CA LYS A 164 -3.44 44.44 -10.54
C LYS A 164 -2.78 43.25 -9.84
N ALA A 165 -1.85 42.54 -10.47
CA ALA A 165 -1.08 41.49 -9.82
C ALA A 165 0.03 42.15 -8.98
N ALA A 166 -0.07 42.08 -7.66
CA ALA A 166 0.96 42.60 -6.74
C ALA A 166 1.94 41.48 -6.35
N PRO A 167 3.24 41.78 -6.14
CA PRO A 167 4.18 40.81 -5.59
C PRO A 167 3.73 40.27 -4.23
N ALA A 168 3.92 38.98 -4.01
CA ALA A 168 3.62 38.30 -2.75
C ALA A 168 4.78 37.37 -2.36
N ASN A 169 4.92 37.06 -1.07
CA ASN A 169 5.92 36.11 -0.57
C ASN A 169 7.38 36.38 -1.03
N GLU A 170 7.73 37.65 -1.30
CA GLU A 170 9.00 38.00 -1.93
C GLU A 170 10.24 37.49 -1.17
N SER A 171 10.20 37.53 0.16
CA SER A 171 11.32 37.08 1.00
C SER A 171 11.58 35.58 0.82
N LEU A 172 10.51 34.78 0.73
CA LEU A 172 10.56 33.33 0.51
C LEU A 172 11.09 33.03 -0.89
N PHE A 173 10.54 33.65 -1.93
CA PHE A 173 10.99 33.42 -3.30
C PHE A 173 12.41 33.94 -3.56
N ARG A 174 12.81 35.06 -2.95
CA ARG A 174 14.20 35.54 -3.01
C ARG A 174 15.16 34.56 -2.35
N LYS A 175 14.80 33.97 -1.21
CA LYS A 175 15.60 32.93 -0.56
C LYS A 175 15.64 31.65 -1.40
N ALA A 176 14.49 31.20 -1.91
CA ALA A 176 14.38 30.00 -2.72
C ALA A 176 15.21 30.11 -4.02
N ARG A 177 15.07 31.21 -4.77
CA ARG A 177 15.83 31.47 -6.01
C ARG A 177 17.34 31.51 -5.78
N ARG A 178 17.81 32.00 -4.62
CA ARG A 178 19.25 31.97 -4.26
C ARG A 178 19.78 30.58 -3.91
N ALA A 179 18.91 29.67 -3.48
CA ALA A 179 19.26 28.30 -3.14
C ALA A 179 19.20 27.34 -4.33
N LEU A 180 18.61 27.77 -5.45
CA LEU A 180 18.55 26.97 -6.68
C LEU A 180 19.93 26.89 -7.35
N PRO A 181 20.30 25.72 -7.90
CA PRO A 181 21.43 25.62 -8.79
C PRO A 181 21.29 26.54 -10.01
N VAL A 182 22.41 27.04 -10.49
CA VAL A 182 22.50 27.85 -11.72
C VAL A 182 22.98 26.96 -12.87
N ALA A 183 22.58 27.23 -14.10
CA ALA A 183 23.04 26.44 -15.24
C ALA A 183 24.58 26.44 -15.33
N ALA A 184 25.19 25.28 -15.60
CA ALA A 184 26.64 25.13 -15.72
C ALA A 184 27.26 26.04 -16.80
N SER A 185 26.49 26.48 -17.80
CA SER A 185 26.91 27.46 -18.81
C SER A 185 27.15 28.87 -18.25
N GLU A 186 26.53 29.20 -17.11
CA GLU A 186 26.65 30.49 -16.43
C GLU A 186 27.70 30.45 -15.30
N ALA A 187 28.44 29.34 -15.19
CA ALA A 187 29.45 29.16 -14.17
C ALA A 187 30.58 30.20 -14.31
N LYS A 188 30.91 30.85 -13.19
CA LYS A 188 31.92 31.91 -13.16
C LYS A 188 33.36 31.39 -13.08
N TYR A 189 33.60 30.37 -12.24
CA TYR A 189 34.96 29.96 -11.85
C TYR A 189 35.36 28.55 -12.30
N VAL A 190 34.42 27.78 -12.83
CA VAL A 190 34.66 26.38 -13.23
C VAL A 190 33.87 26.08 -14.49
N ARG A 191 34.50 25.43 -15.47
CA ARG A 191 33.82 24.88 -16.64
C ARG A 191 33.66 23.37 -16.48
N ILE A 192 32.44 22.88 -16.69
CA ILE A 192 32.11 21.45 -16.59
C ILE A 192 32.11 20.83 -17.98
N THR A 193 32.85 19.74 -18.17
CA THR A 193 32.78 18.89 -19.36
C THR A 193 32.53 17.45 -18.93
N ILE A 194 31.66 16.73 -19.65
CA ILE A 194 31.22 15.39 -19.26
C ILE A 194 31.59 14.42 -20.36
N GLU A 195 32.26 13.33 -19.98
CA GLU A 195 32.66 12.25 -20.87
C GLU A 195 32.16 10.93 -20.31
N THR A 196 31.47 10.13 -21.13
CA THR A 196 30.99 8.80 -20.74
C THR A 196 31.65 7.72 -21.59
N ASP A 197 32.03 6.62 -20.94
CA ASP A 197 32.71 5.47 -21.53
C ASP A 197 32.01 4.15 -21.11
N PRO A 198 31.52 3.32 -22.05
CA PRO A 198 31.41 3.63 -23.48
C PRO A 198 30.47 4.83 -23.72
N ALA A 199 30.66 5.56 -24.82
CA ALA A 199 29.82 6.70 -25.16
C ALA A 199 28.35 6.33 -25.40
N GLU A 200 28.13 5.08 -25.84
CA GLU A 200 26.81 4.48 -26.04
C GLU A 200 26.76 3.11 -25.34
N PRO A 201 26.53 3.04 -24.02
CA PRO A 201 26.41 1.76 -23.34
C PRO A 201 25.20 0.96 -23.83
N PRO A 202 25.34 -0.34 -24.13
CA PRO A 202 24.19 -1.18 -24.44
C PRO A 202 23.33 -1.46 -23.18
N PRO A 203 22.05 -1.84 -23.34
CA PRO A 203 21.20 -2.28 -22.24
C PRO A 203 21.83 -3.43 -21.43
N GLY A 204 21.76 -3.36 -20.11
CA GLY A 204 22.34 -4.33 -19.18
C GLY A 204 23.85 -4.18 -18.95
N SER A 205 24.47 -3.10 -19.44
CA SER A 205 25.91 -2.86 -19.27
C SER A 205 26.21 -1.73 -18.29
N ARG A 206 27.42 -1.77 -17.73
CA ARG A 206 27.96 -0.69 -16.93
C ARG A 206 28.63 0.36 -17.81
N PHE A 207 28.54 1.61 -17.38
CA PHE A 207 29.25 2.74 -17.95
C PHE A 207 29.98 3.53 -16.87
N LYS A 208 31.00 4.26 -17.27
CA LYS A 208 31.77 5.16 -16.43
C LYS A 208 31.66 6.57 -16.98
N THR A 209 31.30 7.52 -16.14
CA THR A 209 31.23 8.94 -16.50
C THR A 209 32.27 9.73 -15.73
N ARG A 210 33.05 10.54 -16.45
CA ARG A 210 33.99 11.52 -15.90
C ARG A 210 33.42 12.92 -16.08
N VAL A 211 33.31 13.64 -14.96
CA VAL A 211 32.95 15.05 -14.91
C VAL A 211 34.24 15.84 -14.70
N HIS A 212 34.72 16.46 -15.78
CA HIS A 212 35.91 17.32 -15.77
C HIS A 212 35.52 18.73 -15.32
N LEU A 213 36.21 19.19 -14.27
CA LEU A 213 36.14 20.52 -13.72
C LEU A 213 37.40 21.27 -14.16
N ASP A 214 37.26 22.18 -15.12
CA ASP A 214 38.31 23.09 -15.54
C ASP A 214 38.22 24.37 -14.68
N VAL A 215 39.05 24.46 -13.65
CA VAL A 215 39.09 25.60 -12.71
C VAL A 215 39.83 26.77 -13.35
N GLU A 216 39.26 27.97 -13.24
CA GLU A 216 39.86 29.21 -13.77
C GLU A 216 41.25 29.48 -13.14
N SER A 217 42.16 30.04 -13.93
CA SER A 217 43.51 30.39 -13.45
C SER A 217 43.43 31.43 -12.33
N GLY A 218 44.17 31.22 -11.25
CA GLY A 218 44.12 32.07 -10.05
C GLY A 218 43.03 31.70 -9.04
N MET A 219 42.19 30.71 -9.39
CA MET A 219 41.14 30.17 -8.53
C MET A 219 41.44 28.73 -8.16
N HIS A 220 40.89 28.31 -7.02
CA HIS A 220 40.92 26.92 -6.56
C HIS A 220 39.59 26.55 -5.93
N LEU A 221 39.21 25.28 -6.04
CA LEU A 221 38.03 24.75 -5.36
C LEU A 221 38.47 24.00 -4.11
N GLN A 222 37.66 24.01 -3.06
CA GLN A 222 37.89 23.10 -1.93
C GLN A 222 37.76 21.65 -2.40
N SER A 223 38.66 20.77 -1.96
CA SER A 223 38.54 19.34 -2.27
C SER A 223 37.27 18.75 -1.64
N ALA A 224 36.95 17.50 -1.98
CA ALA A 224 35.79 16.81 -1.39
C ALA A 224 35.89 16.64 0.14
N LYS A 225 37.11 16.72 0.69
CA LYS A 225 37.38 16.69 2.13
C LYS A 225 38.25 17.89 2.52
N PRO A 226 37.64 19.07 2.74
CA PRO A 226 38.37 20.24 3.21
C PRO A 226 39.04 19.95 4.55
N THR A 227 40.25 20.50 4.73
CA THR A 227 41.05 20.31 5.94
C THR A 227 40.76 21.34 7.03
N VAL A 228 40.00 22.40 6.70
CA VAL A 228 39.62 23.49 7.60
C VAL A 228 38.11 23.46 7.84
N GLU A 229 37.74 23.51 9.11
CA GLU A 229 36.35 23.51 9.55
C GLU A 229 35.61 24.77 9.05
N GLY A 230 34.39 24.59 8.52
CA GLY A 230 33.57 25.67 7.96
C GLY A 230 33.74 25.92 6.46
N LEU A 231 34.73 25.29 5.80
CA LEU A 231 34.84 25.30 4.34
C LEU A 231 33.92 24.23 3.73
N VAL A 232 33.30 24.57 2.60
CA VAL A 232 32.36 23.69 1.90
C VAL A 232 33.11 22.92 0.82
N GLY A 233 33.13 21.59 0.94
CA GLY A 233 33.79 20.71 -0.01
C GLY A 233 33.12 20.69 -1.39
N THR A 234 33.87 20.28 -2.40
CA THR A 234 33.30 20.02 -3.72
C THR A 234 32.54 18.69 -3.69
N GLU A 235 31.24 18.74 -3.95
CA GLU A 235 30.32 17.60 -3.97
C GLU A 235 29.57 17.54 -5.31
N LEU A 236 29.53 16.35 -5.89
CA LEU A 236 28.78 16.03 -7.08
C LEU A 236 27.56 15.20 -6.69
N PHE A 237 26.38 15.70 -7.06
CA PHE A 237 25.10 15.02 -6.91
C PHE A 237 24.60 14.62 -8.30
N VAL A 238 24.26 13.35 -8.49
CA VAL A 238 23.75 12.84 -9.78
C VAL A 238 22.42 12.17 -9.52
N ALA A 239 21.38 12.59 -10.23
CA ALA A 239 20.09 11.95 -10.21
C ALA A 239 20.08 10.81 -11.23
N ALA A 240 19.69 9.62 -10.80
CA ALA A 240 19.54 8.45 -11.63
C ALA A 240 18.21 8.54 -12.40
N PRO A 241 18.23 8.70 -13.74
CA PRO A 241 17.02 8.73 -14.52
C PRO A 241 16.40 7.34 -14.64
N SER A 242 15.10 7.27 -14.97
CA SER A 242 14.40 6.00 -15.18
C SER A 242 15.14 5.10 -16.17
N GLY A 243 15.44 3.87 -15.75
CA GLY A 243 16.18 2.89 -16.56
C GLY A 243 17.70 2.89 -16.34
N VAL A 244 18.23 3.78 -15.51
CA VAL A 244 19.66 3.88 -15.20
C VAL A 244 19.87 3.87 -13.69
N GLN A 245 20.88 3.15 -13.22
CA GLN A 245 21.38 3.24 -11.84
C GLN A 245 22.73 3.95 -11.83
N VAL A 246 22.98 4.75 -10.79
CA VAL A 246 24.23 5.52 -10.63
C VAL A 246 24.85 5.20 -9.28
N ASP A 247 26.11 4.78 -9.29
CA ASP A 247 26.93 4.53 -8.11
C ASP A 247 27.45 5.87 -7.54
N ALA A 248 27.86 5.86 -6.27
CA ALA A 248 28.40 7.05 -5.60
C ALA A 248 29.64 7.63 -6.33
N PRO A 249 29.73 8.96 -6.50
CA PRO A 249 30.88 9.60 -7.13
C PRO A 249 32.19 9.37 -6.36
N ARG A 250 33.27 9.10 -7.10
CA ARG A 250 34.64 8.97 -6.63
C ARG A 250 35.41 10.25 -6.93
N TYR A 251 36.03 10.79 -5.89
CA TYR A 251 36.77 12.04 -5.96
C TYR A 251 38.28 11.78 -5.98
N PRO A 252 39.06 12.55 -6.75
CA PRO A 252 40.52 12.49 -6.71
C PRO A 252 41.06 13.07 -5.40
N PRO A 253 42.31 12.74 -5.00
CA PRO A 253 42.93 13.35 -3.83
C PRO A 253 43.12 14.86 -4.04
N GLY A 254 42.84 15.64 -3.01
CA GLY A 254 43.12 17.08 -2.99
C GLY A 254 44.62 17.36 -2.97
N LYS A 255 45.03 18.49 -3.54
CA LYS A 255 46.40 19.00 -3.42
C LYS A 255 46.50 19.82 -2.15
N GLU A 256 47.53 19.55 -1.35
CA GLU A 256 47.75 20.31 -0.12
C GLU A 256 48.48 21.61 -0.42
N ARG A 257 47.95 22.73 0.08
CA ARG A 257 48.62 24.03 0.04
C ARG A 257 48.49 24.74 1.37
N VAL A 258 49.53 25.45 1.77
CA VAL A 258 49.52 26.25 2.99
C VAL A 258 49.26 27.71 2.60
N VAL A 259 48.16 28.25 3.08
CA VAL A 259 47.81 29.67 2.93
C VAL A 259 48.06 30.36 4.28
N PRO A 260 48.83 31.46 4.33
CA PRO A 260 49.22 32.10 5.59
C PRO A 260 48.05 32.44 6.54
N GLU A 261 46.88 32.73 5.98
CA GLU A 261 45.69 33.20 6.72
C GLU A 261 44.69 32.09 7.08
N LEU A 262 44.67 30.99 6.31
CA LEU A 262 43.70 29.88 6.46
C LEU A 262 44.34 28.56 6.91
N GLY A 263 45.67 28.47 6.94
CA GLY A 263 46.40 27.26 7.28
C GLY A 263 46.52 26.28 6.11
N LYS A 264 46.55 24.98 6.43
CA LYS A 264 46.72 23.91 5.45
C LYS A 264 45.38 23.61 4.79
N LEU A 265 45.25 23.89 3.50
CA LEU A 265 44.08 23.65 2.66
C LEU A 265 44.28 22.39 1.80
N SER A 266 43.20 21.65 1.57
CA SER A 266 43.12 20.56 0.59
C SER A 266 42.21 20.99 -0.55
N GLU A 267 42.80 21.22 -1.71
CA GLU A 267 42.20 22.00 -2.81
C GLU A 267 42.37 21.33 -4.18
N TYR A 268 41.49 21.71 -5.10
CA TYR A 268 41.44 21.31 -6.50
C TYR A 268 41.79 22.52 -7.39
N SER A 269 42.78 22.34 -8.26
CA SER A 269 43.28 23.37 -9.18
C SER A 269 43.64 22.80 -10.54
N GLY A 270 43.44 23.59 -11.59
CA GLY A 270 43.56 23.16 -12.98
C GLY A 270 42.39 22.27 -13.40
N ARG A 271 42.67 21.22 -14.17
CA ARG A 271 41.67 20.22 -14.57
C ARG A 271 41.56 19.11 -13.53
N VAL A 272 40.36 18.88 -13.02
CA VAL A 272 40.06 17.83 -12.02
C VAL A 272 38.92 16.95 -12.53
N SER A 273 39.06 15.64 -12.44
CA SER A 273 38.05 14.70 -12.93
C SER A 273 37.39 13.98 -11.76
N ILE A 274 36.09 14.17 -11.59
CA ILE A 274 35.25 13.39 -10.67
C ILE A 274 34.63 12.26 -11.47
N GLU A 275 34.69 11.02 -10.96
CA GLU A 275 34.23 9.86 -11.72
C GLU A 275 33.04 9.20 -11.01
N PHE A 276 32.02 8.78 -11.76
CA PHE A 276 30.98 7.89 -11.24
C PHE A 276 30.72 6.76 -12.23
N GLU A 277 30.32 5.61 -11.69
CA GLU A 277 29.89 4.46 -12.49
C GLU A 277 28.37 4.38 -12.46
N GLY A 278 27.80 3.73 -13.46
CA GLY A 278 26.38 3.44 -13.50
C GLY A 278 26.09 2.20 -14.31
N GLU A 279 24.85 1.72 -14.22
CA GLU A 279 24.35 0.57 -14.96
C GLU A 279 23.12 0.98 -15.76
N VAL A 280 23.15 0.70 -17.06
CA VAL A 280 21.97 0.78 -17.90
C VAL A 280 21.16 -0.47 -17.67
N LEU A 281 19.95 -0.35 -17.15
CA LEU A 281 19.10 -1.51 -16.90
C LEU A 281 18.67 -2.14 -18.24
N ALA A 282 18.59 -3.47 -18.29
CA ALA A 282 18.19 -4.20 -19.51
C ALA A 282 16.81 -3.79 -20.08
N ASP A 283 15.98 -3.21 -19.20
CA ASP A 283 14.70 -2.51 -19.40
C ASP A 283 14.56 -1.27 -20.25
N ILE A 284 15.69 -0.65 -20.57
CA ILE A 284 15.63 0.71 -21.08
C ILE A 284 15.09 0.69 -22.52
N ASP A 285 14.05 1.46 -22.78
CA ASP A 285 13.38 1.58 -24.08
C ASP A 285 13.52 2.99 -24.69
N GLN A 286 14.17 3.90 -23.97
CA GLN A 286 14.35 5.31 -24.32
C GLN A 286 15.84 5.68 -24.48
N SER A 287 16.14 6.50 -25.50
CA SER A 287 17.46 7.06 -25.79
C SER A 287 17.29 8.40 -26.52
N PRO A 288 18.05 9.46 -26.21
CA PRO A 288 18.95 9.58 -25.07
C PRO A 288 18.18 9.69 -23.75
N VAL A 289 18.81 9.27 -22.66
CA VAL A 289 18.33 9.51 -21.30
C VAL A 289 19.12 10.66 -20.69
N GLU A 290 18.43 11.65 -20.13
CA GLU A 290 19.07 12.84 -19.57
C GLU A 290 19.63 12.57 -18.17
N LEU A 291 20.95 12.55 -18.03
CA LEU A 291 21.65 12.53 -16.74
C LEU A 291 21.61 13.94 -16.16
N TYR A 292 20.84 14.13 -15.09
CA TYR A 292 20.77 15.40 -14.37
C TYR A 292 21.72 15.36 -13.17
N GLY A 293 22.53 16.41 -13.01
CA GLY A 293 23.44 16.51 -11.87
C GLY A 293 23.59 17.93 -11.36
N VAL A 294 24.01 18.05 -10.10
CA VAL A 294 24.33 19.30 -9.42
C VAL A 294 25.74 19.20 -8.86
N LEU A 295 26.61 20.13 -9.25
CA LEU A 295 27.93 20.31 -8.66
C LEU A 295 27.86 21.45 -7.64
N ARG A 296 28.05 21.14 -6.36
CA ARG A 296 28.19 22.13 -5.30
C ARG A 296 29.67 22.29 -4.96
N TYR A 297 30.13 23.53 -4.87
CA TYR A 297 31.54 23.83 -4.56
C TYR A 297 31.69 25.18 -3.87
N GLN A 298 32.84 25.36 -3.24
CA GLN A 298 33.32 26.66 -2.79
C GLN A 298 34.64 26.97 -3.48
N ALA A 299 34.68 28.10 -4.20
CA ALA A 299 35.88 28.60 -4.82
C ALA A 299 36.56 29.62 -3.90
N CYS A 300 37.88 29.64 -3.91
CA CYS A 300 38.68 30.67 -3.26
C CYS A 300 39.79 31.14 -4.24
N ASP A 301 40.30 32.34 -4.03
CA ASP A 301 41.39 32.89 -4.83
C ASP A 301 42.77 32.61 -4.21
N ASP A 302 43.84 32.79 -4.97
CA ASP A 302 45.21 32.58 -4.48
C ASP A 302 45.63 33.49 -3.31
N LYS A 303 44.84 34.53 -3.01
CA LYS A 303 45.08 35.43 -1.88
C LYS A 303 44.45 34.92 -0.57
N GLY A 304 43.68 33.84 -0.62
CA GLY A 304 43.01 33.27 0.55
C GLY A 304 41.57 33.77 0.73
N ALA A 305 41.00 34.52 -0.22
CA ALA A 305 39.61 34.95 -0.14
C ALA A 305 38.68 33.85 -0.68
N CYS A 306 37.82 33.30 0.17
CA CYS A 306 36.81 32.33 -0.21
C CYS A 306 35.46 32.99 -0.53
N PHE A 307 34.85 32.58 -1.63
CA PHE A 307 33.55 33.07 -2.08
C PHE A 307 32.41 32.25 -1.45
N PRO A 308 31.17 32.76 -1.45
CA PRO A 308 30.01 31.98 -1.04
C PRO A 308 29.89 30.68 -1.86
N PRO A 309 29.42 29.58 -1.26
CA PRO A 309 29.20 28.32 -1.98
C PRO A 309 28.26 28.53 -3.18
N ALA A 310 28.61 27.89 -4.28
CA ALA A 310 27.83 27.90 -5.51
C ALA A 310 27.37 26.47 -5.86
N ALA A 311 26.24 26.38 -6.56
CA ALA A 311 25.73 25.13 -7.08
C ALA A 311 25.45 25.29 -8.58
N LEU A 312 25.98 24.38 -9.39
CA LEU A 312 25.79 24.35 -10.83
C LEU A 312 24.99 23.12 -11.23
N GLU A 313 23.88 23.29 -11.93
CA GLU A 313 23.16 22.19 -12.56
C GLU A 313 23.63 21.95 -13.99
N PHE A 314 23.73 20.68 -14.36
CA PHE A 314 23.98 20.25 -15.72
C PHE A 314 23.05 19.11 -16.10
N THR A 315 22.84 18.97 -17.41
CA THR A 315 22.17 17.82 -17.99
C THR A 315 23.05 17.27 -19.10
N ALA A 316 23.27 15.96 -19.12
CA ALA A 316 24.06 15.29 -20.15
C ALA A 316 23.25 14.14 -20.79
N PRO A 317 23.13 14.10 -22.13
CA PRO A 317 22.42 13.02 -22.79
C PRO A 317 23.26 11.74 -22.79
N LEU A 318 22.76 10.69 -22.14
CA LEU A 318 23.29 9.33 -22.22
C LEU A 318 22.58 8.59 -23.36
N ARG A 319 23.30 8.38 -24.47
CA ARG A 319 22.78 7.60 -25.60
C ARG A 319 22.96 6.12 -25.31
N ILE A 320 21.95 5.31 -25.62
CA ILE A 320 21.99 3.88 -25.36
C ILE A 320 22.17 3.14 -26.70
N ALA A 321 23.18 2.28 -26.78
CA ALA A 321 23.46 1.54 -28.01
C ALA A 321 22.28 0.61 -28.36
N GLY A 322 21.90 0.60 -29.65
CA GLY A 322 20.78 -0.21 -30.15
C GLY A 322 19.40 0.45 -30.02
N LEU A 323 19.31 1.63 -29.39
CA LEU A 323 18.08 2.43 -29.33
C LEU A 323 18.25 3.71 -30.15
N SER A 324 17.43 3.87 -31.19
CA SER A 324 17.44 5.09 -32.00
C SER A 324 17.03 6.31 -31.15
N PRO A 325 17.65 7.48 -31.36
CA PRO A 325 17.28 8.69 -30.66
C PRO A 325 15.79 8.99 -30.85
N VAL A 326 15.03 9.08 -29.76
CA VAL A 326 13.76 9.76 -29.76
C VAL A 326 14.11 11.23 -30.00
N ALA A 327 13.95 11.69 -31.25
CA ALA A 327 14.18 13.08 -31.59
C ALA A 327 13.42 13.96 -30.60
N ALA A 328 14.13 14.89 -29.95
CA ALA A 328 13.55 15.86 -29.02
C ALA A 328 12.36 16.53 -29.70
N ARG A 329 11.15 16.11 -29.33
CA ARG A 329 9.92 16.64 -29.90
C ARG A 329 9.66 17.98 -29.24
N ASP A 330 10.14 19.01 -29.94
CA ASP A 330 9.77 20.39 -29.69
C ASP A 330 8.25 20.52 -29.72
N GLY A 331 7.72 21.23 -28.72
CA GLY A 331 6.30 21.26 -28.43
C GLY A 331 5.50 21.99 -29.51
N ARG A 332 4.88 21.25 -30.43
CA ARG A 332 3.62 21.60 -31.13
C ARG A 332 3.16 20.44 -32.05
N ARG A 333 1.89 20.04 -31.83
CA ARG A 333 0.97 19.26 -32.70
C ARG A 333 1.20 17.74 -32.87
N GLU A 334 0.41 17.02 -32.07
CA GLU A 334 -0.53 15.92 -32.40
C GLU A 334 -0.13 14.73 -33.30
N ALA A 335 -0.29 13.56 -32.67
CA ALA A 335 -1.13 12.43 -33.08
C ALA A 335 -1.04 11.90 -34.52
N ALA A 336 -0.53 10.67 -34.64
CA ALA A 336 -1.18 9.51 -35.25
C ALA A 336 -0.12 8.53 -35.79
N ALA A 337 -0.33 7.23 -35.51
CA ALA A 337 0.47 6.08 -35.92
C ALA A 337 1.88 6.01 -35.27
N ASP A 338 2.37 4.89 -34.73
CA ASP A 338 2.00 3.53 -35.03
C ASP A 338 2.18 2.65 -33.77
N SER A 339 1.17 1.87 -33.51
CA SER A 339 1.09 0.87 -32.44
C SER A 339 1.29 -0.48 -33.10
N THR A 340 2.44 -1.13 -32.88
CA THR A 340 2.64 -2.59 -33.01
C THR A 340 4.06 -2.97 -32.58
N ALA A 341 4.31 -3.03 -31.27
CA ALA A 341 5.33 -3.89 -30.64
C ALA A 341 5.19 -3.83 -29.10
N GLY A 342 4.13 -4.46 -28.56
CA GLY A 342 4.24 -5.06 -27.22
C GLY A 342 5.21 -6.25 -27.31
N VAL A 343 5.84 -6.72 -26.24
CA VAL A 343 5.24 -7.27 -25.02
C VAL A 343 6.40 -7.52 -24.05
N ALA A 344 6.55 -6.75 -22.96
CA ALA A 344 7.38 -7.14 -21.79
C ALA A 344 7.30 -6.22 -20.55
N ASP A 345 7.03 -4.91 -20.69
CA ASP A 345 7.31 -3.93 -19.60
C ASP A 345 6.15 -3.59 -18.65
N GLY A 346 5.50 -4.61 -18.09
CA GLY A 346 4.58 -4.37 -16.98
C GLY A 346 5.27 -4.05 -15.64
N ALA A 347 6.44 -4.64 -15.37
CA ALA A 347 6.82 -5.03 -14.01
C ALA A 347 7.42 -3.95 -13.09
N ARG A 348 7.73 -2.75 -13.59
CA ARG A 348 8.60 -1.79 -12.85
C ARG A 348 7.88 -0.66 -12.12
N GLY A 349 6.55 -0.58 -12.20
CA GLY A 349 5.71 0.28 -11.35
C GLY A 349 5.14 -0.41 -10.10
N ALA A 350 5.59 -1.63 -9.81
CA ALA A 350 5.02 -2.51 -8.82
C ALA A 350 5.38 -2.09 -7.37
N SER A 351 4.40 -1.64 -6.59
CA SER A 351 4.48 -1.50 -5.12
C SER A 351 5.17 -2.73 -4.48
N ALA A 352 5.87 -2.56 -3.36
CA ALA A 352 6.51 -3.70 -2.66
C ALA A 352 5.54 -4.88 -2.41
N GLY A 353 4.26 -4.58 -2.17
CA GLY A 353 3.20 -5.58 -2.07
C GLY A 353 2.88 -6.28 -3.40
N SER A 354 2.85 -5.57 -4.53
CA SER A 354 2.68 -6.22 -5.85
C SER A 354 3.91 -7.02 -6.29
N ARG A 355 5.13 -6.66 -5.86
CA ARG A 355 6.34 -7.51 -6.02
C ARG A 355 6.26 -8.79 -5.20
N LEU A 356 5.77 -8.70 -3.96
CA LEU A 356 5.51 -9.87 -3.12
C LEU A 356 4.44 -10.78 -3.76
N LEU A 357 3.33 -10.21 -4.24
CA LEU A 357 2.28 -10.95 -4.96
C LEU A 357 2.81 -11.63 -6.24
N ALA A 358 3.64 -10.92 -7.02
CA ALA A 358 4.29 -11.50 -8.20
C ALA A 358 5.27 -12.63 -7.83
N TRP A 359 6.02 -12.50 -6.73
CA TRP A 359 6.87 -13.57 -6.23
C TRP A 359 6.06 -14.77 -5.75
N THR A 360 4.99 -14.57 -4.99
CA THR A 360 4.10 -15.66 -4.53
C THR A 360 3.44 -16.36 -5.72
N ASN A 361 3.03 -15.63 -6.76
CA ASN A 361 2.50 -16.23 -7.99
C ASN A 361 3.56 -17.11 -8.66
N ARG A 362 4.77 -16.59 -8.87
CA ARG A 362 5.87 -17.36 -9.48
C ARG A 362 6.23 -18.61 -8.69
N VAL A 363 6.27 -18.52 -7.36
CA VAL A 363 6.57 -19.68 -6.49
C VAL A 363 5.44 -20.71 -6.56
N THR A 364 4.19 -20.26 -6.47
CA THR A 364 3.01 -21.15 -6.53
C THR A 364 2.91 -21.82 -7.89
N GLU A 365 3.18 -21.10 -8.98
CA GLU A 365 3.15 -21.62 -10.35
C GLU A 365 4.30 -22.60 -10.61
N ARG A 366 5.54 -22.28 -10.19
CA ARG A 366 6.68 -23.19 -10.28
C ARG A 366 6.48 -24.46 -9.46
N LEU A 367 5.93 -24.35 -8.26
CA LEU A 367 5.61 -25.52 -7.43
C LEU A 367 4.45 -26.30 -8.04
N GLY A 368 3.40 -25.63 -8.52
CA GLY A 368 2.27 -26.25 -9.22
C GLY A 368 2.66 -26.96 -10.52
N ALA A 369 3.73 -26.53 -11.19
CA ALA A 369 4.28 -27.18 -12.38
C ALA A 369 4.77 -28.61 -12.12
N TYR A 370 5.09 -28.97 -10.86
CA TYR A 370 5.37 -30.34 -10.44
C TYR A 370 4.10 -31.20 -10.23
N GLY A 371 2.94 -30.72 -10.67
CA GLY A 371 1.67 -31.44 -10.59
C GLY A 371 1.19 -31.63 -9.15
N LEU A 372 0.56 -32.78 -8.85
CA LEU A 372 0.01 -33.05 -7.53
C LEU A 372 1.06 -32.97 -6.41
N ALA A 373 2.29 -33.41 -6.66
CA ALA A 373 3.36 -33.40 -5.66
C ALA A 373 3.69 -31.98 -5.15
N GLY A 374 3.71 -31.00 -6.05
CA GLY A 374 3.92 -29.60 -5.68
C GLY A 374 2.76 -29.01 -4.86
N HIS A 375 1.53 -29.36 -5.20
CA HIS A 375 0.35 -28.95 -4.43
C HIS A 375 0.32 -29.58 -3.03
N LEU A 376 0.77 -30.84 -2.88
CA LEU A 376 0.92 -31.48 -1.59
C LEU A 376 2.00 -30.81 -0.73
N LEU A 377 3.12 -30.41 -1.32
CA LEU A 377 4.17 -29.66 -0.62
C LEU A 377 3.65 -28.28 -0.16
N LEU A 378 2.92 -27.57 -1.02
CA LEU A 378 2.29 -26.29 -0.67
C LEU A 378 1.26 -26.48 0.46
N ALA A 379 0.46 -27.53 0.40
CA ALA A 379 -0.51 -27.85 1.45
C ALA A 379 0.17 -28.18 2.79
N LEU A 380 1.28 -28.94 2.75
CA LEU A 380 2.10 -29.26 3.92
C LEU A 380 2.67 -27.98 4.57
N ILE A 381 3.25 -27.09 3.77
CA ILE A 381 3.79 -25.81 4.24
C ILE A 381 2.66 -24.92 4.78
N GLY A 382 1.53 -24.84 4.07
CA GLY A 382 0.35 -24.09 4.51
C GLY A 382 -0.17 -24.59 5.86
N GLY A 383 -0.27 -25.91 6.02
CA GLY A 383 -0.64 -26.56 7.28
C GLY A 383 0.30 -26.21 8.43
N PHE A 384 1.61 -26.22 8.17
CA PHE A 384 2.61 -25.80 9.17
C PHE A 384 2.40 -24.35 9.61
N ILE A 385 2.14 -23.44 8.66
CA ILE A 385 1.88 -22.02 8.91
C ILE A 385 0.64 -21.81 9.79
N LEU A 386 -0.38 -22.68 9.72
CA LEU A 386 -1.59 -22.55 10.55
C LEU A 386 -1.29 -22.55 12.06
N ASN A 387 -0.16 -23.09 12.50
CA ASN A 387 0.25 -23.04 13.91
C ASN A 387 0.58 -21.62 14.42
N PHE A 388 0.90 -20.68 13.52
CA PHE A 388 1.20 -19.29 13.89
C PHE A 388 -0.06 -18.40 13.94
N MET A 389 -1.24 -18.98 13.74
CA MET A 389 -2.48 -18.21 13.74
C MET A 389 -2.97 -17.93 15.17
N PRO A 390 -3.50 -16.71 15.45
CA PRO A 390 -3.82 -16.24 16.81
C PRO A 390 -4.67 -17.19 17.66
N CYS A 391 -5.58 -17.97 17.06
CA CYS A 391 -6.46 -18.88 17.83
C CYS A 391 -5.89 -20.28 18.06
N VAL A 392 -4.81 -20.64 17.38
CA VAL A 392 -4.14 -21.95 17.56
C VAL A 392 -3.10 -21.86 18.68
N LEU A 393 -2.50 -20.68 18.85
CA LEU A 393 -1.48 -20.39 19.88
C LEU A 393 -1.88 -20.73 21.33
N PRO A 394 -3.13 -20.47 21.78
CA PRO A 394 -3.56 -20.83 23.13
C PRO A 394 -3.56 -22.34 23.38
N VAL A 395 -4.00 -23.13 22.38
CA VAL A 395 -4.06 -24.59 22.48
C VAL A 395 -2.65 -25.19 22.42
N ILE A 396 -1.79 -24.64 21.56
CA ILE A 396 -0.36 -24.98 21.49
C ILE A 396 0.30 -24.82 22.86
N SER A 397 0.09 -23.67 23.50
CA SER A 397 0.75 -23.33 24.78
C SER A 397 0.37 -24.33 25.88
N ILE A 398 -0.91 -24.66 26.01
CA ILE A 398 -1.41 -25.64 26.98
C ILE A 398 -0.83 -27.04 26.72
N LYS A 399 -0.75 -27.46 25.45
CA LYS A 399 -0.24 -28.79 25.11
C LYS A 399 1.27 -28.90 25.28
N ILE A 400 2.03 -27.86 24.92
CA ILE A 400 3.47 -27.78 25.19
C ILE A 400 3.73 -27.90 26.69
N LEU A 401 2.94 -27.22 27.53
CA LEU A 401 3.07 -27.33 28.99
C LEU A 401 2.74 -28.73 29.53
N SER A 402 1.79 -29.43 28.91
CA SER A 402 1.51 -30.84 29.21
C SER A 402 2.74 -31.72 28.92
N PHE A 403 3.43 -31.47 27.80
CA PHE A 403 4.64 -32.23 27.43
C PHE A 403 5.84 -31.89 28.31
N VAL A 404 5.99 -30.63 28.75
CA VAL A 404 7.03 -30.23 29.71
C VAL A 404 6.86 -30.96 31.04
N ARG A 405 5.63 -31.13 31.52
CA ARG A 405 5.34 -31.92 32.74
C ARG A 405 5.60 -33.42 32.56
N GLN A 406 5.45 -33.93 31.34
CA GLN A 406 5.67 -35.33 30.97
C GLN A 406 7.11 -35.63 30.55
N ALA A 407 8.02 -34.65 30.54
CA ALA A 407 9.42 -34.83 30.16
C ALA A 407 10.22 -35.78 31.08
N HIS A 408 9.60 -36.31 32.14
CA HIS A 408 10.17 -37.31 33.06
C HIS A 408 9.59 -38.72 32.82
N GLU A 409 8.67 -38.91 31.88
CA GLU A 409 8.10 -40.21 31.51
C GLU A 409 8.88 -40.92 30.38
N ASP A 410 8.55 -42.19 30.12
CA ASP A 410 9.13 -43.00 29.04
C ASP A 410 8.94 -42.36 27.66
N ARG A 411 10.04 -42.27 26.90
CA ARG A 411 10.07 -41.66 25.54
C ARG A 411 9.03 -42.25 24.59
N LEU A 412 8.79 -43.56 24.69
CA LEU A 412 7.84 -44.28 23.84
C LEU A 412 6.40 -43.85 24.14
N ARG A 413 6.09 -43.58 25.42
CA ARG A 413 4.77 -43.10 25.85
C ARG A 413 4.51 -41.68 25.35
N ILE A 414 5.50 -40.78 25.42
CA ILE A 414 5.42 -39.41 24.89
C ILE A 414 5.17 -39.42 23.37
N LEU A 415 5.89 -40.28 22.63
CA LEU A 415 5.72 -40.42 21.18
C LEU A 415 4.34 -40.94 20.81
N VAL A 416 3.83 -41.97 21.50
CA VAL A 416 2.49 -42.53 21.27
C VAL A 416 1.39 -41.52 21.56
N LEU A 417 1.51 -40.75 22.65
CA LEU A 417 0.56 -39.68 22.97
C LEU A 417 0.62 -38.54 21.94
N GLY A 418 1.81 -38.18 21.47
CA GLY A 418 2.01 -37.20 20.39
C GLY A 418 1.43 -37.65 19.05
N ALA A 419 1.59 -38.93 18.72
CA ALA A 419 1.02 -39.53 17.51
C ALA A 419 -0.51 -39.58 17.60
N ALA A 420 -1.09 -39.92 18.76
CA ALA A 420 -2.54 -39.91 18.95
C ALA A 420 -3.13 -38.50 18.81
N PHE A 421 -2.47 -37.47 19.36
CA PHE A 421 -2.85 -36.07 19.17
C PHE A 421 -2.80 -35.64 17.69
N SER A 422 -1.71 -35.99 17.02
CA SER A 422 -1.49 -35.70 15.59
C SER A 422 -2.51 -36.40 14.70
N LEU A 423 -2.88 -37.64 15.04
CA LEU A 423 -3.92 -38.39 14.36
C LEU A 423 -5.29 -37.70 14.51
N GLY A 424 -5.58 -37.12 15.68
CA GLY A 424 -6.77 -36.28 15.87
C GLY A 424 -6.83 -35.11 14.87
N ILE A 425 -5.72 -34.39 14.71
CA ILE A 425 -5.62 -33.28 13.73
C ILE A 425 -5.87 -33.79 12.31
N VAL A 426 -5.16 -34.84 11.89
CA VAL A 426 -5.27 -35.39 10.53
C VAL A 426 -6.69 -35.88 10.25
N VAL A 427 -7.35 -36.55 11.21
CA VAL A 427 -8.75 -36.99 11.08
C VAL A 427 -9.71 -35.81 10.98
N SER A 428 -9.51 -34.73 11.73
CA SER A 428 -10.31 -33.51 11.58
C SER A 428 -10.17 -32.88 10.20
N PHE A 429 -8.95 -32.80 9.65
CA PHE A 429 -8.73 -32.29 8.29
C PHE A 429 -9.32 -33.21 7.22
N ALA A 430 -9.25 -34.54 7.42
CA ALA A 430 -9.88 -35.50 6.54
C ALA A 430 -11.42 -35.35 6.54
N ALA A 431 -12.01 -35.18 7.72
CA ALA A 431 -13.45 -34.95 7.87
C ALA A 431 -13.88 -33.62 7.22
N LEU A 432 -13.11 -32.55 7.42
CA LEU A 432 -13.36 -31.26 6.79
C LEU A 432 -13.24 -31.34 5.27
N GLY A 433 -12.21 -32.00 4.75
CA GLY A 433 -12.02 -32.22 3.32
C GLY A 433 -13.14 -33.04 2.71
N GLY A 434 -13.56 -34.13 3.37
CA GLY A 434 -14.69 -34.94 2.95
C GLY A 434 -16.01 -34.18 2.92
N LEU A 435 -16.25 -33.32 3.92
CA LEU A 435 -17.43 -32.46 3.97
C LEU A 435 -17.46 -31.45 2.82
N ILE A 436 -16.33 -30.78 2.55
CA ILE A 436 -16.22 -29.77 1.50
C ILE A 436 -16.37 -30.40 0.11
N ILE A 437 -15.71 -31.54 -0.13
CA ILE A 437 -15.80 -32.28 -1.40
C ILE A 437 -17.21 -32.84 -1.61
N GLY A 438 -17.87 -33.32 -0.55
CA GLY A 438 -19.19 -33.95 -0.63
C GLY A 438 -20.36 -32.98 -0.72
N LEU A 439 -20.24 -31.75 -0.20
CA LEU A 439 -21.33 -30.77 -0.17
C LEU A 439 -21.23 -29.67 -1.25
N GLU A 440 -20.19 -29.70 -2.10
CA GLU A 440 -19.85 -28.61 -3.04
C GLU A 440 -19.94 -27.22 -2.39
N SER A 441 -19.67 -27.16 -1.08
CA SER A 441 -19.99 -25.99 -0.26
C SER A 441 -18.81 -25.04 -0.24
N GLN A 442 -19.07 -23.78 -0.58
CA GLN A 442 -18.07 -22.73 -0.52
C GLN A 442 -17.87 -22.27 0.91
N TRP A 443 -16.73 -22.62 1.49
CA TRP A 443 -16.34 -22.25 2.85
C TRP A 443 -16.37 -20.72 3.08
N GLY A 444 -16.08 -19.92 2.05
CA GLY A 444 -16.16 -18.45 2.11
C GLY A 444 -17.59 -17.90 2.25
N GLY A 445 -18.60 -18.63 1.76
CA GLY A 445 -20.01 -18.23 1.83
C GLY A 445 -20.56 -18.13 3.27
N LEU A 446 -19.89 -18.75 4.24
CA LEU A 446 -20.24 -18.55 5.66
C LEU A 446 -20.05 -17.08 6.09
N PHE A 447 -19.03 -16.39 5.57
CA PHE A 447 -18.78 -14.98 5.87
C PHE A 447 -19.75 -14.02 5.17
N GLN A 448 -20.50 -14.48 4.17
CA GLN A 448 -21.61 -13.73 3.57
C GLN A 448 -22.87 -13.74 4.43
N ARG A 449 -22.93 -14.61 5.46
CA ARG A 449 -24.08 -14.72 6.37
C ARG A 449 -23.83 -13.89 7.63
N PRO A 450 -24.53 -12.75 7.85
CA PRO A 450 -24.28 -11.88 8.98
C PRO A 450 -24.42 -12.58 10.33
N HIS A 451 -25.39 -13.49 10.44
CA HIS A 451 -25.61 -14.32 11.65
C HIS A 451 -24.35 -15.08 12.06
N PHE A 452 -23.63 -15.65 11.09
CA PHE A 452 -22.41 -16.40 11.35
C PHE A 452 -21.28 -15.47 11.79
N VAL A 453 -21.10 -14.33 11.11
CA VAL A 453 -20.06 -13.34 11.46
C VAL A 453 -20.28 -12.77 12.86
N ILE A 454 -21.53 -12.43 13.23
CA ILE A 454 -21.88 -11.96 14.58
C ILE A 454 -21.59 -13.04 15.63
N GLY A 455 -22.00 -14.28 15.38
CA GLY A 455 -21.74 -15.40 16.27
C GLY A 455 -20.24 -15.65 16.46
N MET A 456 -19.47 -15.60 15.37
CA MET A 456 -18.02 -15.75 15.40
C MET A 456 -17.35 -14.62 16.17
N ALA A 457 -17.74 -13.37 15.93
CA ALA A 457 -17.25 -12.21 16.67
C ALA A 457 -17.51 -12.36 18.19
N ALA A 458 -18.67 -12.86 18.59
CA ALA A 458 -18.99 -13.14 19.99
C ALA A 458 -18.11 -14.24 20.60
N VAL A 459 -17.90 -15.35 19.88
CA VAL A 459 -17.01 -16.43 20.32
C VAL A 459 -15.58 -15.93 20.47
N VAL A 460 -15.01 -15.26 19.44
CA VAL A 460 -13.64 -14.73 19.47
C VAL A 460 -13.47 -13.69 20.59
N THR A 461 -14.47 -12.83 20.81
CA THR A 461 -14.48 -11.87 21.93
C THR A 461 -14.43 -12.61 23.28
N ALA A 462 -15.23 -13.66 23.47
CA ALA A 462 -15.21 -14.45 24.69
C ALA A 462 -13.84 -15.13 24.91
N PHE A 463 -13.21 -15.66 23.86
CA PHE A 463 -11.86 -16.23 23.95
C PHE A 463 -10.80 -15.17 24.30
N ALA A 464 -10.87 -13.99 23.70
CA ALA A 464 -9.97 -12.88 24.03
C ALA A 464 -10.08 -12.47 25.50
N LEU A 465 -11.31 -12.36 26.01
CA LEU A 465 -11.57 -12.08 27.44
C LEU A 465 -11.06 -13.21 28.35
N SER A 466 -11.12 -14.46 27.89
CA SER A 466 -10.55 -15.58 28.64
C SER A 466 -9.02 -15.47 28.76
N LEU A 467 -8.33 -15.06 27.70
CA LEU A 467 -6.88 -14.81 27.71
C LEU A 467 -6.48 -13.60 28.57
N PHE A 468 -7.35 -12.59 28.68
CA PHE A 468 -7.16 -11.50 29.64
C PHE A 468 -7.45 -11.90 31.09
N GLY A 469 -7.75 -13.18 31.35
CA GLY A 469 -8.06 -13.67 32.68
C GLY A 469 -9.41 -13.18 33.23
N VAL A 470 -10.28 -12.60 32.39
CA VAL A 470 -11.63 -12.17 32.79
C VAL A 470 -12.45 -13.37 33.25
N PHE A 471 -12.27 -14.53 32.61
CA PHE A 471 -12.79 -15.81 33.07
C PHE A 471 -11.94 -16.97 32.57
N THR A 472 -11.87 -18.06 33.33
CA THR A 472 -11.17 -19.28 32.92
C THR A 472 -12.17 -20.29 32.35
N LEU A 473 -11.91 -20.80 31.14
CA LEU A 473 -12.66 -21.91 30.54
C LEU A 473 -12.38 -23.21 31.31
N ASN A 474 -13.12 -23.43 32.41
CA ASN A 474 -13.10 -24.71 33.11
C ASN A 474 -14.24 -25.58 32.58
N PRO A 475 -13.97 -26.72 31.93
CA PRO A 475 -15.01 -27.57 31.38
C PRO A 475 -16.03 -28.02 32.46
N PRO A 476 -17.30 -28.25 32.08
CA PRO A 476 -18.33 -28.72 33.02
C PRO A 476 -17.89 -30.01 33.73
N ARG A 477 -18.35 -30.23 34.97
CA ARG A 477 -17.99 -31.45 35.75
C ARG A 477 -18.27 -32.75 35.01
N ALA A 478 -19.33 -32.84 34.20
CA ALA A 478 -19.61 -34.01 33.36
C ALA A 478 -18.54 -34.25 32.29
N VAL A 479 -17.98 -33.18 31.70
CA VAL A 479 -16.86 -33.25 30.74
C VAL A 479 -15.54 -33.46 31.48
N ASN A 480 -15.42 -33.02 32.72
CA ASN A 480 -14.29 -33.34 33.61
C ASN A 480 -14.39 -34.75 34.22
N GLU A 481 -15.55 -35.40 34.25
CA GLU A 481 -15.75 -36.77 34.74
C GLU A 481 -15.69 -37.79 33.60
N LEU A 482 -16.27 -37.48 32.44
CA LEU A 482 -15.97 -38.16 31.18
C LEU A 482 -14.50 -37.95 30.84
N GLY A 483 -14.02 -36.72 31.05
CA GLY A 483 -12.62 -36.30 31.05
C GLY A 483 -11.79 -36.95 32.13
N ALA A 484 -12.31 -37.31 33.31
CA ALA A 484 -11.58 -38.00 34.37
C ALA A 484 -11.40 -39.49 34.05
N LYS A 485 -12.44 -40.11 33.48
CA LYS A 485 -12.35 -41.43 32.83
C LYS A 485 -11.43 -41.41 31.60
N VAL A 486 -11.21 -40.24 31.02
CA VAL A 486 -10.30 -39.93 29.90
C VAL A 486 -9.00 -39.24 30.40
N GLN A 487 -8.81 -39.01 31.70
CA GLN A 487 -7.62 -38.43 32.35
C GLN A 487 -6.83 -39.51 33.09
N GLY A 488 -7.15 -40.79 32.87
CA GLY A 488 -6.04 -41.67 32.55
C GLY A 488 -5.38 -41.07 31.29
N GLU A 489 -4.09 -40.71 31.36
CA GLU A 489 -3.30 -40.19 30.24
C GLU A 489 -3.18 -41.23 29.10
N GLY A 490 -4.31 -41.54 28.46
CA GLY A 490 -4.47 -42.56 27.44
C GLY A 490 -4.62 -41.94 26.06
N LEU A 491 -4.42 -42.75 25.03
CA LEU A 491 -4.45 -42.31 23.63
C LEU A 491 -5.75 -41.60 23.24
N THR A 492 -6.88 -41.99 23.84
CA THR A 492 -8.22 -41.43 23.53
C THR A 492 -8.32 -39.96 23.90
N SER A 493 -7.67 -39.53 24.99
CA SER A 493 -7.67 -38.14 25.44
C SER A 493 -6.79 -37.26 24.56
N ALA A 494 -5.61 -37.76 24.21
CA ALA A 494 -4.71 -37.09 23.28
C ALA A 494 -5.37 -36.90 21.92
N PHE A 495 -6.01 -37.94 21.37
CA PHE A 495 -6.79 -37.87 20.14
C PHE A 495 -7.92 -36.84 20.21
N GLY A 496 -8.74 -36.87 21.27
CA GLY A 496 -9.83 -35.91 21.46
C GLY A 496 -9.35 -34.46 21.57
N THR A 497 -8.22 -34.21 22.23
CA THR A 497 -7.62 -32.87 22.28
C THR A 497 -7.15 -32.38 20.92
N GLY A 498 -6.67 -33.27 20.03
CA GLY A 498 -6.32 -32.94 18.64
C GLY A 498 -7.54 -32.55 17.80
N LEU A 499 -8.66 -33.25 17.97
CA LEU A 499 -9.93 -32.90 17.31
C LEU A 499 -10.43 -31.51 17.74
N LEU A 500 -10.44 -31.26 19.05
CA LEU A 500 -10.87 -29.98 19.61
C LEU A 500 -9.95 -28.82 19.19
N ALA A 501 -8.63 -29.05 19.20
CA ALA A 501 -7.66 -28.07 18.75
C ALA A 501 -7.91 -27.65 17.30
N THR A 502 -8.17 -28.62 16.43
CA THR A 502 -8.46 -28.36 15.02
C THR A 502 -9.79 -27.62 14.87
N ALA A 503 -10.87 -28.10 15.50
CA ALA A 503 -12.19 -27.48 15.42
C ALA A 503 -12.20 -26.00 15.87
N LEU A 504 -11.47 -25.68 16.95
CA LEU A 504 -11.33 -24.30 17.43
C LEU A 504 -10.44 -23.45 16.51
N GLY A 505 -9.39 -24.03 15.92
CA GLY A 505 -8.49 -23.38 14.98
C GLY A 505 -9.10 -23.09 13.60
N THR A 506 -10.03 -23.92 13.13
CA THR A 506 -10.65 -23.78 11.79
C THR A 506 -11.35 -22.43 11.59
N ALA A 507 -11.91 -21.87 12.67
CA ALA A 507 -12.67 -20.63 12.64
C ALA A 507 -11.86 -19.42 12.13
N CYS A 508 -10.62 -19.26 12.58
CA CYS A 508 -9.78 -18.11 12.20
C CYS A 508 -8.74 -18.43 11.13
N THR A 509 -8.58 -19.70 10.76
CA THR A 509 -7.74 -20.14 9.63
C THR A 509 -8.50 -20.07 8.29
N ALA A 510 -9.81 -19.82 8.31
CA ALA A 510 -10.69 -19.81 7.14
C ALA A 510 -10.25 -18.90 5.98
N PRO A 511 -9.77 -17.65 6.20
CA PRO A 511 -9.29 -16.81 5.09
C PRO A 511 -8.07 -17.41 4.38
N PHE A 512 -7.22 -18.11 5.11
CA PHE A 512 -5.96 -18.69 4.61
C PHE A 512 -6.17 -20.08 4.00
N LEU A 513 -7.14 -20.85 4.50
CA LEU A 513 -7.51 -22.15 3.95
C LEU A 513 -8.21 -22.01 2.58
N SER A 514 -8.76 -20.83 2.26
CA SER A 514 -9.49 -20.57 1.01
C SER A 514 -8.67 -20.89 -0.26
N ALA A 515 -7.38 -20.54 -0.30
CA ALA A 515 -6.50 -20.85 -1.44
C ALA A 515 -6.25 -22.36 -1.58
N VAL A 516 -6.08 -23.06 -0.46
CA VAL A 516 -5.89 -24.52 -0.43
C VAL A 516 -7.16 -25.22 -0.93
N ILE A 517 -8.33 -24.74 -0.51
CA ILE A 517 -9.64 -25.25 -0.96
C ILE A 517 -9.81 -25.05 -2.48
N ALA A 518 -9.49 -23.87 -3.00
CA ALA A 518 -9.62 -23.57 -4.43
C ALA A 518 -8.78 -24.50 -5.32
N VAL A 519 -7.57 -24.87 -4.87
CA VAL A 519 -6.74 -25.87 -5.54
C VAL A 519 -7.30 -27.28 -5.34
N ALA A 520 -7.73 -27.63 -4.12
CA ALA A 520 -8.24 -28.95 -3.80
C ALA A 520 -9.45 -29.35 -4.66
N VAL A 521 -10.37 -28.41 -4.90
CA VAL A 521 -11.56 -28.63 -5.74
C VAL A 521 -11.18 -28.92 -7.20
N LYS A 522 -10.07 -28.39 -7.71
CA LYS A 522 -9.61 -28.60 -9.10
C LYS A 522 -8.95 -29.97 -9.33
N GLN A 523 -8.54 -30.68 -8.27
CA GLN A 523 -7.75 -31.92 -8.36
C GLN A 523 -8.60 -33.20 -8.29
N GLY A 524 -9.93 -33.09 -8.41
CA GLY A 524 -10.87 -34.18 -8.20
C GLY A 524 -10.96 -34.62 -6.72
N SER A 525 -11.84 -35.57 -6.41
CA SER A 525 -12.11 -35.98 -5.02
C SER A 525 -10.89 -36.58 -4.30
N ALA A 526 -10.12 -37.43 -4.98
CA ALA A 526 -8.93 -38.05 -4.42
C ALA A 526 -7.78 -37.05 -4.22
N GLY A 527 -7.52 -36.18 -5.21
CA GLY A 527 -6.47 -35.16 -5.14
C GLY A 527 -6.79 -34.08 -4.10
N GLY A 528 -8.06 -33.64 -4.04
CA GLY A 528 -8.53 -32.73 -3.01
C GLY A 528 -8.39 -33.29 -1.60
N MET A 529 -8.76 -34.56 -1.38
CA MET A 529 -8.58 -35.23 -0.09
C MET A 529 -7.10 -35.33 0.30
N ALA A 530 -6.22 -35.66 -0.65
CA ALA A 530 -4.77 -35.72 -0.40
C ALA A 530 -4.21 -34.37 0.04
N ILE A 531 -4.69 -33.26 -0.53
CA ILE A 531 -4.32 -31.90 -0.14
C ILE A 531 -4.74 -31.59 1.30
N PHE A 532 -5.98 -31.93 1.70
CA PHE A 532 -6.42 -31.74 3.09
C PHE A 532 -5.62 -32.58 4.09
N LEU A 533 -5.30 -33.83 3.74
CA LEU A 533 -4.46 -34.70 4.57
C LEU A 533 -3.04 -34.14 4.72
N ALA A 534 -2.45 -33.63 3.63
CA ALA A 534 -1.15 -32.98 3.66
C ALA A 534 -1.15 -31.71 4.54
N ALA A 535 -2.21 -30.90 4.46
CA ALA A 535 -2.38 -29.74 5.34
C ALA A 535 -2.52 -30.14 6.81
N GLY A 536 -3.34 -31.15 7.12
CA GLY A 536 -3.47 -31.68 8.48
C GLY A 536 -2.15 -32.23 9.03
N PHE A 537 -1.39 -32.95 8.19
CA PHE A 537 -0.06 -33.44 8.55
C PHE A 537 0.94 -32.30 8.77
N GLY A 538 0.88 -31.25 7.94
CA GLY A 538 1.69 -30.03 8.11
C GLY A 538 1.41 -29.34 9.45
N MET A 539 0.14 -29.23 9.82
CA MET A 539 -0.25 -28.69 11.13
C MET A 539 0.22 -29.57 12.29
N ALA A 540 0.19 -30.90 12.13
CA ALA A 540 0.64 -31.86 13.13
C ALA A 540 2.18 -31.97 13.25
N LEU A 541 2.93 -31.57 12.22
CA LEU A 541 4.38 -31.73 12.11
C LEU A 541 5.16 -31.19 13.31
N PRO A 542 4.92 -29.97 13.83
CA PRO A 542 5.68 -29.45 14.98
C PRO A 542 5.54 -30.32 16.22
N TYR A 543 4.36 -30.91 16.44
CA TYR A 543 4.10 -31.77 17.59
C TYR A 543 4.79 -33.12 17.45
N LEU A 544 4.75 -33.73 16.26
CA LEU A 544 5.46 -34.97 15.96
C LEU A 544 6.97 -34.80 16.13
N VAL A 545 7.53 -33.68 15.67
CA VAL A 545 8.97 -33.37 15.82
C VAL A 545 9.32 -33.19 17.30
N LEU A 546 8.50 -32.45 18.06
CA LEU A 546 8.74 -32.18 19.47
C LEU A 546 8.66 -33.46 20.32
N THR A 547 7.75 -34.39 20.01
CA THR A 547 7.64 -35.66 20.73
C THR A 547 8.68 -36.70 20.27
N ALA A 548 9.13 -36.64 19.02
CA ALA A 548 10.23 -37.49 18.52
C ALA A 548 11.60 -37.08 19.08
N GLN A 549 11.81 -35.78 19.34
CA GLN A 549 13.04 -35.26 19.94
C GLN A 549 12.75 -34.45 21.23
N PRO A 550 12.54 -35.12 22.38
CA PRO A 550 12.22 -34.46 23.65
C PRO A 550 13.30 -33.48 24.12
N ALA A 551 14.55 -33.63 23.66
CA ALA A 551 15.64 -32.73 23.98
C ALA A 551 15.38 -31.28 23.53
N TRP A 552 14.51 -31.06 22.53
CA TRP A 552 14.19 -29.72 22.02
C TRP A 552 13.24 -28.95 22.95
N VAL A 553 12.55 -29.64 23.87
CA VAL A 553 11.72 -29.02 24.91
C VAL A 553 12.56 -28.11 25.81
N ARG A 554 13.88 -28.32 25.90
CA ARG A 554 14.80 -27.43 26.65
C ARG A 554 14.87 -25.99 26.11
N PHE A 555 14.54 -25.77 24.84
CA PHE A 555 14.50 -24.44 24.24
C PHE A 555 13.22 -23.68 24.57
N VAL A 556 12.19 -24.38 25.08
CA VAL A 556 10.94 -23.74 25.48
C VAL A 556 11.15 -23.06 26.84
N PRO A 557 11.00 -21.74 26.94
CA PRO A 557 11.14 -21.03 28.21
C PRO A 557 10.10 -21.50 29.22
N ARG A 558 10.49 -21.62 30.49
CA ARG A 558 9.60 -22.06 31.57
C ARG A 558 8.42 -21.07 31.73
N PRO A 559 7.22 -21.54 32.14
CA PRO A 559 6.09 -20.67 32.44
C PRO A 559 6.49 -19.65 33.52
N GLY A 560 6.30 -18.37 33.23
CA GLY A 560 6.69 -17.24 34.09
C GLY A 560 5.99 -15.95 33.65
N PRO A 561 6.44 -14.76 34.09
CA PRO A 561 5.79 -13.48 33.77
C PRO A 561 5.65 -13.19 32.27
N TRP A 562 6.58 -13.70 31.44
CA TRP A 562 6.53 -13.55 29.99
C TRP A 562 5.27 -14.22 29.38
N MET A 563 4.80 -15.32 29.98
CA MET A 563 3.62 -16.05 29.50
C MET A 563 2.35 -15.21 29.68
N ALA A 564 2.26 -14.48 30.79
CA ALA A 564 1.17 -13.52 30.99
C ALA A 564 1.23 -12.43 29.90
N ALA A 565 2.40 -11.83 29.64
CA ALA A 565 2.54 -10.83 28.58
C ALA A 565 2.15 -11.39 27.19
N PHE A 566 2.51 -12.64 26.91
CA PHE A 566 2.12 -13.34 25.69
C PHE A 566 0.61 -13.57 25.58
N GLU A 567 -0.06 -14.02 26.65
CA GLU A 567 -1.52 -14.18 26.70
C GLU A 567 -2.25 -12.86 26.43
N HIS A 568 -1.81 -11.75 27.03
CA HIS A 568 -2.37 -10.42 26.77
C HIS A 568 -2.14 -10.00 25.31
N LEU A 569 -0.94 -10.19 24.76
CA LEU A 569 -0.63 -9.88 23.36
C LEU A 569 -1.54 -10.65 22.39
N VAL A 570 -1.72 -11.95 22.62
CA VAL A 570 -2.62 -12.79 21.80
C VAL A 570 -4.09 -12.38 22.01
N GLY A 571 -4.48 -12.01 23.22
CA GLY A 571 -5.81 -11.44 23.51
C GLY A 571 -6.10 -10.18 22.70
N PHE A 572 -5.14 -9.25 22.61
CA PHE A 572 -5.27 -8.06 21.76
C PHE A 572 -5.31 -8.41 20.27
N ALA A 573 -4.54 -9.41 19.82
CA ALA A 573 -4.59 -9.88 18.43
C ALA A 573 -5.95 -10.50 18.07
N LEU A 574 -6.59 -11.23 19.00
CA LEU A 574 -7.95 -11.75 18.83
C LEU A 574 -8.99 -10.61 18.76
N LEU A 575 -8.87 -9.57 19.60
CA LEU A 575 -9.73 -8.39 19.49
C LEU A 575 -9.52 -7.63 18.17
N ALA A 576 -8.27 -7.53 17.67
CA ALA A 576 -7.99 -6.97 16.35
C ALA A 576 -8.68 -7.80 15.25
N THR A 577 -8.77 -9.12 15.41
CA THR A 577 -9.51 -10.01 14.51
C THR A 577 -11.01 -9.74 14.57
N VAL A 578 -11.57 -9.46 15.75
CA VAL A 578 -12.97 -9.03 15.89
C VAL A 578 -13.21 -7.72 15.14
N VAL A 579 -12.34 -6.72 15.30
CA VAL A 579 -12.44 -5.46 14.53
C VAL A 579 -12.40 -5.72 13.04
N TRP A 580 -11.53 -6.63 12.58
CA TRP A 580 -11.48 -7.06 11.19
C TRP A 580 -12.78 -7.75 10.72
N LEU A 581 -13.38 -8.62 11.53
CA LEU A 581 -14.67 -9.28 11.24
C LEU A 581 -15.85 -8.29 11.18
N LEU A 582 -15.77 -7.19 11.91
CA LEU A 582 -16.80 -6.15 11.90
C LEU A 582 -16.79 -5.29 10.63
N ASN A 583 -15.65 -5.20 9.93
CA ASN A 583 -15.53 -4.46 8.67
C ASN A 583 -16.48 -4.96 7.57
N PRO A 584 -16.48 -6.25 7.17
CA PRO A 584 -17.44 -6.75 6.18
C PRO A 584 -18.89 -6.70 6.69
N LEU A 585 -19.11 -6.80 8.00
CA LEU A 585 -20.44 -6.72 8.60
C LEU A 585 -21.09 -5.35 8.38
N ALA A 586 -20.30 -4.27 8.39
CA ALA A 586 -20.78 -2.93 8.08
C ALA A 586 -21.43 -2.84 6.69
N SER A 587 -20.86 -3.51 5.70
CA SER A 587 -21.39 -3.58 4.34
C SER A 587 -22.56 -4.56 4.18
N GLN A 588 -22.73 -5.51 5.11
CA GLN A 588 -23.82 -6.49 5.10
C GLN A 588 -25.12 -6.00 5.75
N ILE A 589 -25.01 -5.29 6.89
CA ILE A 589 -26.17 -4.88 7.70
C ILE A 589 -26.21 -3.38 8.00
N GLY A 590 -25.31 -2.60 7.39
CA GLY A 590 -25.22 -1.16 7.53
C GLY A 590 -24.64 -0.69 8.87
N ALA A 591 -24.46 0.63 9.00
CA ALA A 591 -23.92 1.25 10.21
C ALA A 591 -24.79 0.99 11.47
N ALA A 592 -26.11 0.95 11.30
CA ALA A 592 -27.04 0.64 12.39
C ALA A 592 -26.86 -0.80 12.88
N GLY A 593 -26.78 -1.77 11.96
CA GLY A 593 -26.54 -3.17 12.31
C GLY A 593 -25.17 -3.40 12.99
N LEU A 594 -24.15 -2.65 12.54
CA LEU A 594 -22.83 -2.66 13.18
C LEU A 594 -22.90 -2.17 14.63
N LEU A 595 -23.59 -1.06 14.89
CA LEU A 595 -23.80 -0.54 16.25
C LEU A 595 -24.49 -1.57 17.15
N TRP A 596 -25.57 -2.19 16.68
CA TRP A 596 -26.27 -3.24 17.43
C TRP A 596 -25.41 -4.47 17.69
N THR A 597 -24.51 -4.80 16.76
CA THR A 597 -23.54 -5.88 16.97
C THR A 597 -22.55 -5.51 18.08
N LEU A 598 -22.02 -4.29 18.10
CA LEU A 598 -21.15 -3.82 19.18
C LEU A 598 -21.85 -3.86 20.54
N VAL A 599 -23.12 -3.45 20.60
CA VAL A 599 -23.95 -3.57 21.81
C VAL A 599 -24.09 -5.03 22.24
N PHE A 600 -24.35 -5.94 21.30
CA PHE A 600 -24.39 -7.39 21.60
C PHE A 600 -23.06 -7.91 22.14
N LEU A 601 -21.93 -7.50 21.58
CA LEU A 601 -20.60 -7.89 22.09
C LEU A 601 -20.34 -7.36 23.52
N LEU A 602 -20.91 -6.22 23.90
CA LEU A 602 -20.88 -5.75 25.29
C LEU A 602 -21.68 -6.67 26.23
N PHE A 603 -22.82 -7.20 25.80
CA PHE A 603 -23.56 -8.22 26.57
C PHE A 603 -22.78 -9.52 26.71
N VAL A 604 -22.06 -9.94 25.65
CA VAL A 604 -21.15 -11.09 25.70
C VAL A 604 -20.02 -10.83 26.69
N ALA A 605 -19.42 -9.64 26.69
CA ALA A 605 -18.39 -9.26 27.64
C ALA A 605 -18.90 -9.22 29.09
N ALA A 606 -20.13 -8.73 29.31
CA ALA A 606 -20.78 -8.75 30.62
C ALA A 606 -21.05 -10.18 31.10
N GLY A 607 -21.52 -11.07 30.22
CA GLY A 607 -21.69 -12.49 30.52
C GLY A 607 -20.36 -13.18 30.87
N ALA A 608 -19.31 -12.90 30.11
CA ALA A 608 -17.95 -13.39 30.39
C ALA A 608 -17.42 -12.90 31.75
N TRP A 609 -17.61 -11.61 32.07
CA TRP A 609 -17.25 -11.04 33.37
C TRP A 609 -18.01 -11.70 34.53
N LEU A 610 -19.29 -12.02 34.34
CA LEU A 610 -20.08 -12.73 35.36
C LEU A 610 -19.54 -14.15 35.61
N LEU A 611 -19.10 -14.85 34.56
CA LEU A 611 -18.42 -16.15 34.70
C LEU A 611 -17.10 -16.03 35.46
N GLY A 612 -16.41 -14.88 35.33
CA GLY A 612 -15.18 -14.54 36.06
C GLY A 612 -15.33 -14.41 37.57
N LYS A 613 -16.54 -14.11 38.07
CA LYS A 613 -16.83 -13.97 39.52
C LYS A 613 -16.89 -15.30 40.27
N ARG A 614 -16.63 -16.42 39.59
CA ARG A 614 -16.71 -17.75 40.16
C ARG A 614 -15.52 -18.07 41.07
N THR A 615 -15.78 -18.33 42.34
CA THR A 615 -14.83 -18.94 43.28
C THR A 615 -15.01 -20.47 43.36
N TYR A 616 -13.94 -21.18 43.74
CA TYR A 616 -13.90 -22.65 43.75
C TYR A 616 -14.85 -23.29 44.78
N ASP A 617 -15.20 -22.58 45.86
CA ASP A 617 -15.91 -23.08 47.04
C ASP A 617 -17.43 -22.79 47.06
N GLN A 618 -18.00 -22.45 45.90
CA GLN A 618 -19.40 -22.02 45.79
C GLN A 618 -20.40 -23.19 45.68
N PRO A 619 -21.58 -23.12 46.34
CA PRO A 619 -22.61 -24.16 46.25
C PRO A 619 -23.16 -24.28 44.82
N LEU A 620 -23.67 -25.48 44.47
CA LEU A 620 -24.15 -25.80 43.11
C LEU A 620 -25.24 -24.82 42.61
N ALA A 621 -26.13 -24.38 43.50
CA ALA A 621 -27.17 -23.41 43.19
C ALA A 621 -26.62 -22.05 42.75
N TRP A 622 -25.56 -21.56 43.39
CA TRP A 622 -24.91 -20.30 43.01
C TRP A 622 -24.19 -20.40 41.67
N ARG A 623 -23.53 -21.55 41.42
CA ARG A 623 -22.92 -21.83 40.13
C ARG A 623 -23.96 -21.88 39.01
N ALA A 624 -25.09 -22.53 39.25
CA ALA A 624 -26.21 -22.56 38.31
C ALA A 624 -26.77 -21.14 38.07
N ALA A 625 -26.87 -20.31 39.11
CA ALA A 625 -27.31 -18.91 38.99
C ALA A 625 -26.34 -18.06 38.16
N ILE A 626 -25.02 -18.21 38.32
CA ILE A 626 -24.01 -17.51 37.49
C ILE A 626 -24.11 -17.95 36.03
N TYR A 627 -24.20 -19.27 35.76
CA TYR A 627 -24.35 -19.78 34.39
C TYR A 627 -25.66 -19.32 33.76
N ALA A 628 -26.76 -19.35 34.51
CA ALA A 628 -28.05 -18.83 34.07
C ALA A 628 -27.94 -17.33 33.79
N GLY A 629 -27.33 -16.54 34.68
CA GLY A 629 -27.14 -15.10 34.49
C GLY A 629 -26.30 -14.77 33.26
N ALA A 630 -25.22 -15.52 32.99
CA ALA A 630 -24.38 -15.32 31.81
C ALA A 630 -25.14 -15.67 30.53
N LEU A 631 -25.88 -16.79 30.51
CA LEU A 631 -26.75 -17.16 29.40
C LEU A 631 -27.88 -16.16 29.19
N THR A 632 -28.49 -15.65 30.26
CA THR A 632 -29.52 -14.63 30.21
C THR A 632 -28.97 -13.31 29.68
N ALA A 633 -27.75 -12.91 30.06
CA ALA A 633 -27.11 -11.70 29.52
C ALA A 633 -26.91 -11.81 28.00
N VAL A 634 -26.39 -12.95 27.51
CA VAL A 634 -26.20 -13.19 26.07
C VAL A 634 -27.55 -13.28 25.33
N ALA A 635 -28.52 -14.02 25.89
CA ALA A 635 -29.84 -14.16 25.28
C ALA A 635 -30.61 -12.83 25.25
N LEU A 636 -30.54 -12.04 26.33
CA LEU A 636 -31.13 -10.71 26.40
C LEU A 636 -30.45 -9.76 25.42
N GLY A 637 -29.12 -9.78 25.33
CA GLY A 637 -28.37 -9.01 24.34
C GLY A 637 -28.82 -9.32 22.91
N TRP A 638 -28.95 -10.62 22.58
CA TRP A 638 -29.47 -11.04 21.29
C TRP A 638 -30.91 -10.57 21.05
N LEU A 639 -31.79 -10.71 22.05
CA LEU A 639 -33.19 -10.29 21.96
C LEU A 639 -33.33 -8.78 21.73
N VAL A 640 -32.60 -7.98 22.50
CA VAL A 640 -32.62 -6.51 22.43
C VAL A 640 -32.08 -6.01 21.10
N CYS A 641 -31.00 -6.61 20.59
CA CYS A 641 -30.33 -6.14 19.37
C CYS A 641 -31.02 -6.64 18.09
N PHE A 642 -31.56 -7.86 18.08
CA PHE A 642 -31.92 -8.57 16.85
C PHE A 642 -33.34 -9.16 16.79
N ARG A 643 -34.19 -8.96 17.81
CA ARG A 643 -35.53 -9.59 17.86
C ARG A 643 -36.73 -8.63 17.96
N GLY A 644 -36.50 -7.33 17.71
CA GLY A 644 -37.53 -6.27 17.66
C GLY A 644 -37.66 -5.62 16.26
N ALA A 645 -37.58 -4.28 16.19
CA ALA A 645 -37.66 -3.53 14.92
C ALA A 645 -36.45 -3.74 13.97
N THR A 646 -35.35 -4.32 14.48
CA THR A 646 -34.07 -4.49 13.79
C THR A 646 -33.71 -5.98 13.67
N THR A 647 -34.57 -6.78 13.04
CA THR A 647 -34.18 -8.16 12.73
C THR A 647 -33.00 -8.15 11.77
N ILE A 648 -32.10 -9.13 11.89
CA ILE A 648 -30.94 -9.22 10.99
C ILE A 648 -31.40 -9.28 9.53
N ASP A 649 -32.51 -9.98 9.27
CA ASP A 649 -33.12 -10.04 7.93
C ASP A 649 -33.64 -8.68 7.45
N SER A 650 -34.23 -7.84 8.32
CA SER A 650 -34.68 -6.50 7.92
C SER A 650 -33.52 -5.56 7.63
N LEU A 651 -32.41 -5.70 8.36
CA LEU A 651 -31.16 -4.96 8.11
C LEU A 651 -30.51 -5.38 6.78
N ILE A 652 -30.46 -6.68 6.49
CA ILE A 652 -29.99 -7.20 5.19
C ILE A 652 -30.88 -6.66 4.06
N ALA A 653 -32.21 -6.69 4.23
CA ALA A 653 -33.15 -6.19 3.23
C ALA A 653 -32.95 -4.69 2.96
N ALA A 654 -32.85 -3.87 4.01
CA ALA A 654 -32.60 -2.43 3.88
C ALA A 654 -31.27 -2.13 3.16
N GLN A 655 -30.22 -2.91 3.44
CA GLN A 655 -28.93 -2.77 2.78
C GLN A 655 -29.00 -3.15 1.29
N ARG A 656 -29.71 -4.23 0.95
CA ARG A 656 -29.96 -4.62 -0.46
C ARG A 656 -30.74 -3.55 -1.22
N ASP A 657 -31.75 -2.96 -0.60
CA ASP A 657 -32.52 -1.87 -1.23
C ASP A 657 -31.65 -0.65 -1.50
N THR A 658 -30.77 -0.29 -0.56
CA THR A 658 -29.79 0.79 -0.73
C THR A 658 -28.85 0.52 -1.91
N GLN A 659 -28.35 -0.72 -2.04
CA GLN A 659 -27.51 -1.12 -3.18
C GLN A 659 -28.27 -1.06 -4.52
N ARG A 660 -29.53 -1.49 -4.55
CA ARG A 660 -30.38 -1.45 -5.76
C ARG A 660 -30.69 -0.03 -6.21
N SER A 661 -31.01 0.87 -5.28
CA SER A 661 -31.27 2.29 -5.60
C SER A 661 -30.05 3.01 -6.15
N ALA A 662 -28.83 2.61 -5.75
CA ALA A 662 -27.59 3.16 -6.30
C ALA A 662 -27.39 2.80 -7.79
N VAL A 663 -27.82 1.60 -8.20
CA VAL A 663 -27.72 1.14 -9.60
C VAL A 663 -28.70 1.90 -10.51
N SER A 664 -29.93 2.17 -10.07
CA SER A 664 -30.98 2.73 -10.94
C SER A 664 -30.78 4.19 -11.35
N THR A 665 -29.82 4.88 -10.73
CA THR A 665 -29.57 6.33 -10.95
C THR A 665 -28.34 6.58 -11.84
N PHE A 666 -27.65 5.53 -12.29
CA PHE A 666 -26.40 5.66 -13.04
C PHE A 666 -26.62 5.84 -14.55
N ASP A 667 -26.10 6.94 -15.10
CA ASP A 667 -26.00 7.19 -16.55
C ASP A 667 -24.54 7.06 -17.01
N PRO A 668 -24.19 6.05 -17.85
CA PRO A 668 -22.85 5.89 -18.40
C PRO A 668 -22.33 7.11 -19.16
N LEU A 669 -23.21 7.93 -19.77
CA LEU A 669 -22.82 9.13 -20.52
C LEU A 669 -22.48 10.32 -19.62
N ALA A 670 -22.93 10.30 -18.36
CA ALA A 670 -22.62 11.32 -17.36
C ALA A 670 -21.35 11.00 -16.55
N PHE A 671 -20.75 9.82 -16.77
CA PHE A 671 -19.59 9.34 -16.01
C PHE A 671 -18.36 10.23 -16.21
N LYS A 672 -17.82 10.75 -15.11
CA LYS A 672 -16.59 11.55 -15.08
C LYS A 672 -15.67 11.07 -13.98
N TRP A 673 -14.38 11.12 -14.25
CA TRP A 673 -13.34 10.90 -13.25
C TRP A 673 -13.19 12.15 -12.37
N GLU A 674 -14.02 12.28 -11.34
CA GLU A 674 -14.04 13.45 -10.44
C GLU A 674 -12.83 13.52 -9.50
N ASN A 675 -12.28 12.37 -9.08
CA ASN A 675 -11.13 12.28 -8.19
C ASN A 675 -9.96 11.53 -8.87
N PRO A 676 -8.83 12.19 -9.17
CA PRO A 676 -7.68 11.54 -9.80
C PRO A 676 -7.01 10.44 -8.95
N GLY A 677 -7.23 10.47 -7.63
CA GLY A 677 -6.55 9.61 -6.66
C GLY A 677 -7.28 8.30 -6.32
N ALA A 678 -8.46 8.04 -6.88
CA ALA A 678 -9.21 6.81 -6.64
C ALA A 678 -9.99 6.39 -7.89
N ILE A 679 -10.22 5.08 -8.07
CA ILE A 679 -11.08 4.60 -9.16
C ILE A 679 -12.55 4.90 -8.81
N PRO A 680 -13.31 5.61 -9.67
CA PRO A 680 -14.72 5.92 -9.43
C PRO A 680 -15.60 4.70 -9.75
N TRP A 681 -15.61 3.72 -8.84
CA TRP A 681 -16.36 2.47 -9.00
C TRP A 681 -17.87 2.68 -9.15
N VAL A 682 -18.44 2.07 -10.18
CA VAL A 682 -19.88 2.06 -10.45
C VAL A 682 -20.51 0.75 -9.95
N PRO A 683 -21.70 0.77 -9.32
CA PRO A 683 -22.43 -0.44 -8.98
C PRO A 683 -22.69 -1.35 -10.19
N TYR A 684 -22.34 -2.63 -10.08
CA TYR A 684 -22.51 -3.60 -11.16
C TYR A 684 -23.94 -4.12 -11.29
N THR A 685 -24.42 -4.19 -12.53
CA THR A 685 -25.40 -5.19 -12.99
C THR A 685 -24.94 -5.68 -14.36
N ARG A 686 -25.30 -6.91 -14.72
CA ARG A 686 -24.93 -7.48 -16.03
C ARG A 686 -25.49 -6.62 -17.15
N ALA A 687 -26.75 -6.23 -17.04
CA ALA A 687 -27.43 -5.39 -18.02
C ALA A 687 -26.74 -4.03 -18.23
N ALA A 688 -26.31 -3.36 -17.15
CA ALA A 688 -25.62 -2.06 -17.25
C ALA A 688 -24.21 -2.20 -17.84
N ALA A 689 -23.46 -3.20 -17.41
CA ALA A 689 -22.11 -3.46 -17.94
C ALA A 689 -22.16 -3.79 -19.44
N GLU A 690 -23.04 -4.71 -19.84
CA GLU A 690 -23.22 -5.05 -21.26
C GLU A 690 -23.72 -3.87 -22.09
N ARG A 691 -24.62 -3.04 -21.53
CA ARG A 691 -25.09 -1.82 -22.21
C ARG A 691 -23.94 -0.83 -22.41
N ALA A 692 -23.12 -0.59 -21.40
CA ALA A 692 -21.95 0.28 -21.52
C ALA A 692 -20.98 -0.24 -22.61
N VAL A 693 -20.75 -1.55 -22.68
CA VAL A 693 -19.93 -2.15 -23.74
C VAL A 693 -20.55 -1.89 -25.12
N ARG A 694 -21.86 -2.09 -25.27
CA ARG A 694 -22.60 -1.82 -26.53
C ARG A 694 -22.57 -0.34 -26.91
N ASP A 695 -22.63 0.56 -25.93
CA ASP A 695 -22.56 2.01 -26.10
C ASP A 695 -21.12 2.51 -26.40
N GLY A 696 -20.17 1.56 -26.51
CA GLY A 696 -18.81 1.80 -26.98
C GLY A 696 -17.79 2.06 -25.87
N PHE A 697 -18.10 1.73 -24.61
CA PHE A 697 -17.11 1.81 -23.51
C PHE A 697 -16.31 0.51 -23.38
N THR A 698 -15.01 0.61 -23.10
CA THR A 698 -14.22 -0.48 -22.55
C THR A 698 -14.58 -0.60 -21.07
N VAL A 699 -14.94 -1.80 -20.62
CA VAL A 699 -15.46 -2.05 -19.27
C VAL A 699 -14.48 -2.91 -18.48
N PHE A 700 -14.22 -2.51 -17.25
CA PHE A 700 -13.52 -3.32 -16.26
C PHE A 700 -14.49 -3.70 -15.14
N VAL A 701 -14.61 -4.98 -14.80
CA VAL A 701 -15.49 -5.44 -13.71
C VAL A 701 -14.66 -6.10 -12.63
N ASP A 702 -14.73 -5.57 -11.40
CA ASP A 702 -14.16 -6.16 -10.18
C ASP A 702 -15.25 -6.91 -9.40
N TYR A 703 -15.25 -8.25 -9.48
CA TYR A 703 -16.06 -9.10 -8.62
C TYR A 703 -15.32 -9.32 -7.30
N THR A 704 -15.80 -8.66 -6.26
CA THR A 704 -15.09 -8.46 -5.00
C THR A 704 -15.98 -8.70 -3.80
N ALA A 705 -15.41 -8.72 -2.60
CA ALA A 705 -16.15 -8.72 -1.35
C ALA A 705 -15.31 -8.15 -0.20
N ASP A 706 -15.96 -7.60 0.81
CA ASP A 706 -15.27 -7.03 1.96
C ASP A 706 -14.67 -8.06 2.91
N TRP A 707 -15.21 -9.29 2.92
CA TRP A 707 -14.67 -10.42 3.66
C TRP A 707 -13.53 -11.12 2.92
N CYS A 708 -13.32 -10.79 1.64
CA CYS A 708 -12.35 -11.46 0.77
C CYS A 708 -10.97 -10.79 0.88
N VAL A 709 -10.05 -11.45 1.58
CA VAL A 709 -8.69 -10.92 1.81
C VAL A 709 -7.93 -10.71 0.50
N ASN A 710 -7.98 -11.67 -0.43
CA ASN A 710 -7.30 -11.55 -1.72
C ASN A 710 -7.87 -10.40 -2.57
N CYS A 711 -9.18 -10.17 -2.51
CA CYS A 711 -9.83 -9.05 -3.18
C CYS A 711 -9.29 -7.71 -2.65
N LYS A 712 -9.20 -7.56 -1.32
CA LYS A 712 -8.67 -6.35 -0.68
C LYS A 712 -7.17 -6.15 -0.89
N ALA A 713 -6.41 -7.24 -1.00
CA ALA A 713 -5.02 -7.19 -1.38
C ALA A 713 -4.86 -6.66 -2.81
N ASN A 714 -5.59 -7.22 -3.78
CA ASN A 714 -5.57 -6.75 -5.17
C ASN A 714 -6.05 -5.30 -5.31
N GLU A 715 -7.14 -4.92 -4.62
CA GLU A 715 -7.69 -3.56 -4.62
C GLU A 715 -6.61 -2.56 -4.21
N ARG A 716 -5.93 -2.79 -3.08
CA ARG A 716 -4.94 -1.84 -2.53
C ARG A 716 -3.56 -1.91 -3.19
N LEU A 717 -3.09 -3.11 -3.55
CA LEU A 717 -1.73 -3.33 -4.02
C LEU A 717 -1.59 -3.22 -5.54
N VAL A 718 -2.70 -3.31 -6.27
CA VAL A 718 -2.73 -3.36 -7.74
C VAL A 718 -3.72 -2.36 -8.34
N LEU A 719 -5.02 -2.47 -8.06
CA LEU A 719 -6.05 -1.67 -8.76
C LEU A 719 -5.96 -0.18 -8.41
N GLU A 720 -5.90 0.16 -7.13
CA GLU A 720 -5.75 1.54 -6.64
C GLU A 720 -4.30 2.03 -6.67
N THR A 721 -3.52 1.59 -7.66
CA THR A 721 -2.17 2.11 -7.92
C THR A 721 -2.19 3.11 -9.08
N ASP A 722 -1.24 4.04 -9.09
CA ASP A 722 -1.21 5.06 -10.15
C ASP A 722 -1.06 4.51 -11.57
N PRO A 723 -0.26 3.46 -11.84
CA PRO A 723 -0.18 2.89 -13.19
C PRO A 723 -1.53 2.41 -13.71
N VAL A 724 -2.32 1.70 -12.90
CA VAL A 724 -3.65 1.21 -13.28
C VAL A 724 -4.64 2.38 -13.41
N ARG A 725 -4.67 3.32 -12.45
CA ARG A 725 -5.53 4.51 -12.52
C ARG A 725 -5.24 5.37 -13.75
N ARG A 726 -3.97 5.58 -14.10
CA ARG A 726 -3.59 6.33 -15.29
C ARG A 726 -4.04 5.61 -16.55
N GLU A 727 -3.84 4.31 -16.63
CA GLU A 727 -4.20 3.53 -17.82
C GLU A 727 -5.72 3.46 -18.02
N MET A 728 -6.49 3.21 -16.95
CA MET A 728 -7.95 3.25 -17.01
C MET A 728 -8.48 4.61 -17.46
N ARG A 729 -7.90 5.72 -16.95
CA ARG A 729 -8.24 7.08 -17.41
C ARG A 729 -7.89 7.31 -18.87
N ARG A 730 -6.68 6.95 -19.27
CA ARG A 730 -6.17 7.14 -20.63
C ARG A 730 -7.04 6.44 -21.66
N LEU A 731 -7.55 5.26 -21.33
CA LEU A 731 -8.42 4.46 -22.19
C LEU A 731 -9.91 4.78 -22.03
N GLY A 732 -10.29 5.66 -21.10
CA GLY A 732 -11.68 5.99 -20.80
C GLY A 732 -12.48 4.79 -20.31
N VAL A 733 -11.86 3.90 -19.54
CA VAL A 733 -12.46 2.65 -19.05
C VAL A 733 -13.55 2.98 -18.05
N LEU A 734 -14.67 2.26 -18.14
CA LEU A 734 -15.77 2.32 -17.18
C LEU A 734 -15.63 1.20 -16.14
N PRO A 735 -15.28 1.52 -14.88
CA PRO A 735 -15.03 0.53 -13.84
C PRO A 735 -16.33 0.17 -13.08
N PHE A 736 -16.72 -1.09 -13.13
CA PHE A 736 -17.82 -1.65 -12.35
C PHE A 736 -17.31 -2.46 -11.17
N LYS A 737 -18.01 -2.34 -10.03
CA LYS A 737 -17.76 -3.13 -8.82
C LYS A 737 -18.96 -4.04 -8.57
N ALA A 738 -18.73 -5.33 -8.75
CA ALA A 738 -19.66 -6.40 -8.41
C ALA A 738 -19.40 -6.83 -6.95
N ASP A 739 -20.06 -6.14 -6.03
CA ASP A 739 -19.93 -6.38 -4.60
C ASP A 739 -20.70 -7.64 -4.16
N TYR A 740 -19.96 -8.74 -4.02
CA TYR A 740 -20.44 -10.03 -3.55
C TYR A 740 -20.27 -10.21 -2.03
N THR A 741 -20.25 -9.11 -1.27
CA THR A 741 -20.22 -9.16 0.20
C THR A 741 -21.48 -9.83 0.78
N LEU A 742 -22.63 -9.52 0.19
CA LEU A 742 -23.87 -10.30 0.33
C LEU A 742 -24.06 -11.15 -0.93
N GLU A 743 -24.62 -12.35 -0.78
CA GLU A 743 -24.92 -13.19 -1.93
C GLU A 743 -25.97 -12.50 -2.82
N ASP A 744 -25.60 -12.29 -4.08
CA ASP A 744 -26.44 -11.79 -5.16
C ASP A 744 -26.59 -12.88 -6.26
N PRO A 745 -27.82 -13.24 -6.67
CA PRO A 745 -28.04 -14.28 -7.68
C PRO A 745 -27.42 -13.98 -9.05
N GLU A 746 -27.42 -12.73 -9.50
CA GLU A 746 -26.87 -12.34 -10.80
C GLU A 746 -25.34 -12.49 -10.81
N ILE A 747 -24.68 -12.04 -9.73
CA ILE A 747 -23.24 -12.21 -9.55
C ILE A 747 -22.87 -13.70 -9.42
N LYS A 748 -23.65 -14.49 -8.67
CA LYS A 748 -23.42 -15.92 -8.52
C LYS A 748 -23.47 -16.67 -9.85
N GLU A 749 -24.46 -16.35 -10.68
CA GLU A 749 -24.54 -16.88 -12.04
C GLU A 749 -23.35 -16.44 -12.89
N ASP A 750 -22.91 -15.18 -12.79
CA ASP A 750 -21.74 -14.68 -13.53
C ASP A 750 -20.47 -15.43 -13.18
N LEU A 751 -20.23 -15.65 -11.89
CA LEU A 751 -19.10 -16.44 -11.41
C LEU A 751 -19.16 -17.86 -12.00
N ALA A 752 -20.32 -18.52 -11.90
CA ALA A 752 -20.52 -19.87 -12.43
C ALA A 752 -20.29 -19.96 -13.94
N ARG A 753 -20.78 -18.97 -14.72
CA ARG A 753 -20.59 -18.89 -16.18
C ARG A 753 -19.12 -18.83 -16.59
N HIS A 754 -18.27 -18.23 -15.76
CA HIS A 754 -16.84 -18.13 -15.99
C HIS A 754 -16.03 -19.21 -15.25
N GLY A 755 -16.69 -20.28 -14.78
CA GLY A 755 -16.02 -21.39 -14.08
C GLY A 755 -15.42 -21.00 -12.72
N ARG A 756 -15.92 -19.92 -12.11
CA ARG A 756 -15.51 -19.46 -10.79
C ARG A 756 -16.55 -19.85 -9.75
N SER A 757 -16.08 -20.42 -8.65
CA SER A 757 -16.93 -20.70 -7.51
C SER A 757 -17.14 -19.43 -6.68
N GLY A 758 -16.13 -18.57 -6.50
CA GLY A 758 -16.24 -17.37 -5.69
C GLY A 758 -15.36 -16.22 -6.19
N VAL A 759 -15.29 -15.16 -5.39
CA VAL A 759 -14.44 -13.98 -5.60
C VAL A 759 -13.02 -14.21 -5.06
N PRO A 760 -11.98 -13.55 -5.61
CA PRO A 760 -12.03 -12.51 -6.64
C PRO A 760 -12.19 -13.05 -8.07
N MET A 761 -12.88 -12.29 -8.92
CA MET A 761 -12.86 -12.46 -10.37
C MET A 761 -12.79 -11.08 -11.04
N TYR A 762 -12.02 -10.96 -12.11
CA TYR A 762 -11.89 -9.70 -12.84
C TYR A 762 -12.16 -9.93 -14.32
N LEU A 763 -12.98 -9.06 -14.91
CA LEU A 763 -13.28 -9.09 -16.34
C LEU A 763 -12.82 -7.78 -16.99
N VAL A 764 -12.20 -7.91 -18.16
CA VAL A 764 -11.97 -6.79 -19.08
C VAL A 764 -12.76 -7.06 -20.36
N ILE A 765 -13.63 -6.14 -20.74
CA ILE A 765 -14.50 -6.27 -21.91
C ILE A 765 -14.24 -5.10 -22.86
N ALA A 766 -13.84 -5.41 -24.10
CA ALA A 766 -13.50 -4.41 -25.11
C ALA A 766 -14.74 -3.70 -25.66
N ALA A 767 -14.59 -2.42 -26.02
CA ALA A 767 -15.67 -1.59 -26.54
C ALA A 767 -16.39 -2.19 -27.77
N GLY A 768 -17.70 -2.42 -27.65
CA GLY A 768 -18.54 -2.99 -28.70
C GLY A 768 -18.44 -4.51 -28.85
N GLN A 769 -17.79 -5.22 -27.92
CA GLN A 769 -17.61 -6.68 -27.97
C GLN A 769 -18.04 -7.35 -26.65
N PRO A 770 -19.35 -7.41 -26.34
CA PRO A 770 -19.85 -7.94 -25.06
C PRO A 770 -19.51 -9.42 -24.84
N ASP A 771 -19.35 -10.21 -25.91
CA ASP A 771 -19.08 -11.64 -25.84
C ASP A 771 -17.58 -11.99 -25.71
N GLN A 772 -16.69 -11.00 -25.81
CA GLN A 772 -15.23 -11.19 -25.66
C GLN A 772 -14.73 -10.67 -24.31
N ALA A 773 -15.30 -11.20 -23.22
CA ALA A 773 -14.82 -10.90 -21.87
C ALA A 773 -13.52 -11.67 -21.57
N ARG A 774 -12.44 -10.94 -21.28
CA ARG A 774 -11.17 -11.51 -20.84
C ARG A 774 -11.17 -11.64 -19.31
N VAL A 775 -11.15 -12.87 -18.82
CA VAL A 775 -11.02 -13.18 -17.39
C VAL A 775 -9.55 -13.07 -16.96
N LEU A 776 -9.26 -12.33 -15.89
CA LEU A 776 -7.91 -12.22 -15.34
C LEU A 776 -7.65 -13.25 -14.22
N PRO A 777 -6.38 -13.48 -13.84
CA PRO A 777 -6.01 -14.30 -12.69
C PRO A 777 -6.60 -13.78 -11.36
N GLU A 778 -6.74 -14.66 -10.37
CA GLU A 778 -7.27 -14.31 -9.04
C GLU A 778 -6.32 -13.41 -8.24
N LEU A 779 -5.01 -13.56 -8.43
CA LEU A 779 -3.98 -12.71 -7.84
C LEU A 779 -3.44 -11.79 -8.93
N LEU A 780 -3.78 -10.51 -8.84
CA LEU A 780 -3.43 -9.54 -9.88
C LEU A 780 -1.99 -9.07 -9.72
N THR A 781 -1.43 -8.60 -10.84
CA THR A 781 -0.24 -7.74 -10.86
C THR A 781 -0.58 -6.49 -11.67
N VAL A 782 0.17 -5.41 -11.45
CA VAL A 782 -0.04 -4.13 -12.17
C VAL A 782 0.02 -4.37 -13.68
N ASP A 783 1.01 -5.14 -14.11
CA ASP A 783 1.31 -5.59 -15.46
C ASP A 783 0.10 -6.26 -16.09
N THR A 784 -0.41 -7.30 -15.43
CA THR A 784 -1.50 -8.12 -15.97
C THR A 784 -2.75 -7.28 -16.21
N VAL A 785 -3.03 -6.31 -15.33
CA VAL A 785 -4.17 -5.40 -15.49
C VAL A 785 -3.91 -4.41 -16.62
N VAL A 786 -2.76 -3.73 -16.62
CA VAL A 786 -2.40 -2.73 -17.64
C VAL A 786 -2.36 -3.34 -19.03
N GLU A 787 -1.76 -4.52 -19.20
CA GLU A 787 -1.74 -5.24 -20.48
C GLU A 787 -3.13 -5.66 -20.95
N ALA A 788 -3.97 -6.13 -20.04
CA ALA A 788 -5.34 -6.50 -20.38
C ALA A 788 -6.17 -5.28 -20.81
N LEU A 789 -6.00 -4.14 -20.13
CA LEU A 789 -6.64 -2.87 -20.51
C LEU A 789 -6.14 -2.38 -21.88
N LYS A 790 -4.83 -2.38 -22.11
CA LYS A 790 -4.22 -2.02 -23.40
C LYS A 790 -4.75 -2.90 -24.54
N ALA A 791 -4.85 -4.20 -24.31
CA ALA A 791 -5.36 -5.16 -25.30
C ALA A 791 -6.85 -4.93 -25.62
N ALA A 792 -7.65 -4.50 -24.65
CA ALA A 792 -9.06 -4.18 -24.85
C ALA A 792 -9.27 -2.86 -25.62
N GLY A 793 -8.30 -1.96 -25.58
CA GLY A 793 -8.30 -0.69 -26.30
C GLY A 793 -9.19 0.39 -25.64
N PRO A 794 -9.18 1.62 -26.20
CA PRO A 794 -9.91 2.74 -25.61
C PRO A 794 -11.41 2.70 -25.92
N SER A 795 -12.21 3.29 -25.03
CA SER A 795 -13.64 3.56 -25.24
C SER A 795 -13.84 4.44 -26.49
N ARG A 796 -14.78 4.05 -27.36
CA ARG A 796 -15.06 4.73 -28.64
C ARG A 796 -15.50 6.19 -28.47
N GLN A 797 -16.15 6.52 -27.37
CA GLN A 797 -16.55 7.91 -27.07
C GLN A 797 -15.36 8.85 -26.80
N SER A 798 -14.19 8.31 -26.44
CA SER A 798 -12.97 9.11 -26.31
C SER A 798 -12.44 9.63 -27.65
N ARG A 799 -12.86 9.05 -28.79
CA ARG A 799 -12.49 9.53 -30.14
C ARG A 799 -13.36 10.69 -30.62
N THR A 800 -14.56 10.86 -30.07
CA THR A 800 -15.52 11.90 -30.51
C THR A 800 -15.23 13.28 -29.94
N ALA A 801 -14.39 13.40 -28.90
CA ALA A 801 -13.93 14.69 -28.39
C ALA A 801 -12.87 15.36 -29.28
N GLU A 802 -12.37 14.67 -30.32
CA GLU A 802 -11.31 15.13 -31.24
C GLU A 802 -11.81 15.46 -32.66
N ARG A 803 -13.12 15.52 -32.93
CA ARG A 803 -13.61 15.89 -34.27
C ARG A 803 -13.70 17.43 -34.41
N PRO A 804 -12.95 18.08 -35.31
CA PRO A 804 -13.17 19.49 -35.61
C PRO A 804 -14.53 19.63 -36.30
N GLU A 805 -15.34 20.58 -35.85
CA GLU A 805 -16.51 21.07 -36.58
C GLU A 805 -16.08 21.44 -38.00
N ARG A 806 -16.64 20.72 -38.98
CA ARG A 806 -16.46 21.06 -40.38
C ARG A 806 -17.38 22.24 -40.66
N ASP A 807 -16.76 23.38 -40.98
CA ASP A 807 -17.39 24.61 -41.46
C ASP A 807 -18.58 24.32 -42.38
N SER A 808 -19.76 24.72 -41.90
CA SER A 808 -20.89 25.06 -42.75
C SER A 808 -20.65 26.46 -43.31
N ASP A 809 -19.80 26.57 -44.32
CA ASP A 809 -19.72 27.80 -45.11
C ASP A 809 -20.69 27.66 -46.29
N GLY A 810 -21.89 28.18 -46.09
CA GLY A 810 -22.83 28.47 -47.15
C GLY A 810 -22.47 29.80 -47.79
N ARG A 811 -22.14 29.79 -49.08
CA ARG A 811 -22.40 30.92 -49.99
C ARG A 811 -22.34 30.46 -51.45
N SER A 812 -23.45 30.75 -52.14
CA SER A 812 -23.67 30.92 -53.59
C SER A 812 -23.27 29.80 -54.53
#